data_AF-A0A132A2V1-F1
#
_entry.id   AF-A0A132A2V1-F1
#
_cell.length_a   1.000
_cell.length_b   1.000
_cell.length_c   1.000
_cell.angle_alpha   90.00
_cell.angle_beta   90.00
_cell.angle_gamma   90.00
#
_symmetry.space_group_name_H-M   'P 1'
#
loop_
_entity.id
_entity.type
_entity.pdbx_description
1 polymer ?
#
loop_
_entity_poly.entity_id
_entity_poly.type
_entity_poly.pdbx_seq_one_letter_code
_entity_poly.pdbx_strand_id
1 'polypeptide(L)'
;MNNLVNEDHFLINANETFEQAYQRLIADCDYYSALKVAKKFDLDTDLIYKSIWQNNLDISIDLINECLSKITDQYFLLNQCVNRVPGDLKVSRFLLDYGLDVVKNLSSSLAYRNKLIENENHQNDKFESVENELRDSKLITASDAKKFMQQLRHHIDRLNLFERILNCTHSKENRFDPNQYRLFREKSIFQIAIEFAQKADVSALNVLFESKKNILSRFHLIIVSNLPETLSPLKYKHLIEKIFVSIGSDYEKLEDIYEWLDHKKYEEEFFSSNNHLCRFEICSPENIENLLTDWFDFRAREILQNTWIVDHSLDLLTIGIEHRLPLLDLFADFDLYSFLIYYQTKTRIEFDRFEKLEIREKSNLLLKEKEDIRLIVQFFQEFFEKLQNYIELKRLNVTRKELLRSFFEALTEIDFELCLKIFQTYTIVDRSPEELENLRILNDPNYLIELALHCLNCHNDPEQISIAFNLIECLPDRDQTQSLMKTRENQNDREKSKKVAEFEQLNKEIDEMEYLLSIIEALNEYNNRLTIKLLNEITFKSKHQKIVFIERIVHNFCKNVFNEFNEYDEISDDDSDDEDKESLHDEWKIFFLNLKDLKKKFMTDITDEELVKIIVKCLLLSSRKRLIELAFNHIDFQSNDCLKRLNCFEGTAILKQAAKDYIKFTSSLNDASLRFARICLELVKKFNPNDMETNQDLDFLEALQIMKNEFLLEILPIKITNMSDQSLLDLILSSSINAHTKKEKILTVCNLLRMFQHIKSELDRESSILVIIGSKSIDRNDYKTAIEICEEILDRDLHQGWKLCYQICLLPKIDSLITSDEHLHLISFVLTHCPTNDIAMHYNLLRLIRKIKKIHYDLQREQKIYINFHQSRPISKKTVDG
;
A
#
# COMPACT_ATOMS: atom_id res chain seq x y z
N MET A 1 34.91 4.97 121.07
CA MET A 1 36.00 4.55 120.16
C MET A 1 35.31 3.96 118.94
N ASN A 2 34.74 4.76 118.04
CA ASN A 2 35.36 5.73 117.15
C ASN A 2 36.62 5.19 116.46
N ASN A 3 36.48 5.11 115.13
CA ASN A 3 37.50 5.05 114.10
C ASN A 3 38.12 3.67 113.86
N LEU A 4 37.53 2.94 112.91
CA LEU A 4 38.15 2.66 111.62
C LEU A 4 37.03 2.33 110.63
N VAL A 5 36.82 3.29 109.73
CA VAL A 5 35.94 3.21 108.56
C VAL A 5 36.42 2.06 107.69
N ASN A 6 35.65 0.98 107.62
CA ASN A 6 35.79 -0.04 106.58
C ASN A 6 34.66 0.20 105.58
N GLU A 7 34.99 0.84 104.46
CA GLU A 7 34.10 1.32 103.38
C GLU A 7 33.37 0.20 102.60
N ASP A 8 33.39 -1.03 103.08
CA ASP A 8 32.92 -2.22 102.36
C ASP A 8 31.47 -2.64 102.69
N HIS A 9 30.79 -1.96 103.63
CA HIS A 9 29.48 -2.38 104.14
C HIS A 9 28.24 -1.90 103.36
N PHE A 10 28.41 -1.16 102.26
CA PHE A 10 27.28 -0.62 101.48
C PHE A 10 26.99 -1.34 100.15
N LEU A 11 27.75 -2.39 99.81
CA LEU A 11 27.62 -3.05 98.50
C LEU A 11 26.55 -4.15 98.47
N ILE A 12 26.17 -4.70 99.63
CA ILE A 12 25.26 -5.84 99.77
C ILE A 12 24.13 -5.45 100.71
N ASN A 13 22.90 -5.47 100.20
CA ASN A 13 21.72 -5.16 101.00
C ASN A 13 21.47 -6.26 102.05
N ALA A 14 20.97 -5.89 103.23
CA ALA A 14 20.79 -6.83 104.35
C ALA A 14 19.86 -8.04 104.06
N ASN A 15 19.07 -7.97 102.97
CA ASN A 15 18.11 -9.01 102.55
C ASN A 15 18.54 -9.76 101.26
N GLU A 16 19.75 -9.55 100.75
CA GLU A 16 20.24 -10.15 99.50
C GLU A 16 21.43 -11.10 99.74
N THR A 17 21.52 -12.20 98.99
CA THR A 17 22.73 -13.06 98.96
C THR A 17 23.86 -12.41 98.16
N PHE A 18 25.11 -12.87 98.35
CA PHE A 18 26.28 -12.39 97.59
C PHE A 18 26.07 -12.51 96.06
N GLU A 19 25.44 -13.60 95.61
CA GLU A 19 25.09 -13.82 94.19
C GLU A 19 23.98 -12.87 93.71
N GLN A 20 22.97 -12.60 94.54
CA GLN A 20 21.89 -11.64 94.22
C GLN A 20 22.41 -10.21 94.15
N ALA A 21 23.26 -9.80 95.09
CA ALA A 21 23.92 -8.49 95.07
C ALA A 21 24.85 -8.36 93.86
N TYR A 22 25.57 -9.43 93.50
CA TYR A 22 26.42 -9.46 92.30
C TYR A 22 25.61 -9.33 91.01
N GLN A 23 24.52 -10.07 90.85
CA GLN A 23 23.61 -9.97 89.70
C GLN A 23 22.92 -8.60 89.63
N ARG A 24 22.50 -8.04 90.77
CA ARG A 24 21.93 -6.69 90.85
C ARG A 24 22.95 -5.63 90.42
N LEU A 25 24.17 -5.68 90.93
CA LEU A 25 25.23 -4.71 90.57
C LEU A 25 25.61 -4.77 89.09
N ILE A 26 25.59 -5.97 88.48
CA ILE A 26 25.76 -6.11 87.02
C ILE A 26 24.57 -5.50 86.26
N ALA A 27 23.34 -5.75 86.72
CA ALA A 27 22.13 -5.18 86.11
C ALA A 27 22.08 -3.65 86.24
N ASP A 28 22.53 -3.11 87.37
CA ASP A 28 22.62 -1.67 87.65
C ASP A 28 23.83 -1.00 86.93
N CYS A 29 24.63 -1.76 86.19
CA CYS A 29 25.86 -1.31 85.50
C CYS A 29 26.96 -0.74 86.42
N ASP A 30 26.94 -1.03 87.73
CA ASP A 30 28.01 -0.66 88.66
C ASP A 30 29.12 -1.73 88.67
N TYR A 31 29.88 -1.75 87.58
CA TYR A 31 30.90 -2.77 87.33
C TYR A 31 32.11 -2.69 88.27
N TYR A 32 32.43 -1.50 88.80
CA TYR A 32 33.56 -1.33 89.71
C TYR A 32 33.27 -1.99 91.06
N SER A 33 32.07 -1.77 91.59
CA SER A 33 31.57 -2.43 92.80
C SER A 33 31.39 -3.93 92.57
N ALA A 34 30.84 -4.34 91.42
CA ALA A 34 30.69 -5.74 91.05
C ALA A 34 32.06 -6.46 90.97
N LEU A 35 33.10 -5.82 90.44
CA LEU A 35 34.47 -6.37 90.38
C LEU A 35 35.08 -6.55 91.78
N LYS A 36 34.81 -5.64 92.71
CA LYS A 36 35.24 -5.79 94.11
C LYS A 36 34.55 -6.96 94.79
N VAL A 37 33.23 -7.10 94.60
CA VAL A 37 32.45 -8.23 95.13
C VAL A 37 32.93 -9.54 94.51
N ALA A 38 33.13 -9.61 93.18
CA ALA A 38 33.60 -10.81 92.51
C ALA A 38 34.99 -11.25 92.98
N LYS A 39 35.95 -10.33 93.14
CA LYS A 39 37.29 -10.64 93.65
C LYS A 39 37.31 -11.03 95.13
N LYS A 40 36.35 -10.56 95.93
CA LYS A 40 36.26 -10.84 97.37
C LYS A 40 35.59 -12.18 97.66
N PHE A 41 34.72 -12.65 96.77
CA PHE A 41 33.92 -13.86 96.94
C PHE A 41 34.17 -14.92 95.85
N ASP A 42 35.27 -14.82 95.11
CA ASP A 42 35.66 -15.73 94.01
C ASP A 42 34.52 -16.01 93.01
N LEU A 43 33.76 -14.98 92.64
CA LEU A 43 32.68 -15.08 91.63
C LEU A 43 33.23 -14.85 90.21
N ASP A 44 32.56 -15.43 89.21
CA ASP A 44 32.97 -15.40 87.80
C ASP A 44 33.05 -13.97 87.24
N THR A 45 34.27 -13.46 87.04
CA THR A 45 34.52 -12.12 86.48
C THR A 45 34.13 -11.98 85.02
N ASP A 46 34.00 -13.08 84.26
CA ASP A 46 33.58 -13.03 82.87
C ASP A 46 32.19 -12.41 82.73
N LEU A 47 31.27 -12.66 83.67
CA LEU A 47 29.91 -12.10 83.62
C LEU A 47 29.93 -10.57 83.62
N ILE A 48 30.86 -9.97 84.38
CA ILE A 48 31.07 -8.52 84.38
C ILE A 48 31.61 -8.06 83.03
N TYR A 49 32.69 -8.65 82.53
CA TYR A 49 33.29 -8.22 81.26
C TYR A 49 32.38 -8.49 80.05
N LYS A 50 31.58 -9.56 80.09
CA LYS A 50 30.51 -9.86 79.11
C LYS A 50 29.43 -8.79 79.14
N SER A 51 28.98 -8.37 80.32
CA SER A 51 27.99 -7.30 80.46
C SER A 51 28.54 -5.91 80.05
N ILE A 52 29.79 -5.58 80.39
CA ILE A 52 30.48 -4.36 79.93
C ILE A 52 30.56 -4.37 78.40
N TRP A 53 30.93 -5.50 77.80
CA TRP A 53 30.98 -5.63 76.34
C TRP A 53 29.58 -5.43 75.73
N GLN A 54 28.55 -6.14 76.22
CA GLN A 54 27.21 -6.11 75.64
C GLN A 54 26.51 -4.75 75.76
N ASN A 55 26.73 -4.01 76.85
CA ASN A 55 26.04 -2.74 77.11
C ASN A 55 26.70 -1.52 76.45
N ASN A 56 27.98 -1.61 76.08
CA ASN A 56 28.66 -0.53 75.35
C ASN A 56 28.30 -0.56 73.87
N LEU A 57 27.63 0.46 73.35
CA LEU A 57 27.28 0.55 71.93
C LEU A 57 28.49 0.90 71.05
N ASP A 58 29.36 1.80 71.52
CA ASP A 58 30.56 2.25 70.81
C ASP A 58 31.77 1.39 71.19
N ILE A 59 32.24 0.60 70.24
CA ILE A 59 33.41 -0.26 70.41
C ILE A 59 34.65 0.55 70.05
N SER A 60 35.62 0.65 70.97
CA SER A 60 36.94 1.23 70.73
C SER A 60 38.05 0.18 70.83
N ILE A 61 39.23 0.49 70.29
CA ILE A 61 40.42 -0.37 70.42
C ILE A 61 40.77 -0.60 71.89
N ASP A 62 40.61 0.42 72.73
CA ASP A 62 40.87 0.33 74.17
C ASP A 62 39.87 -0.63 74.85
N LEU A 63 38.59 -0.57 74.50
CA LEU A 63 37.57 -1.50 75.03
C LEU A 63 37.89 -2.95 74.66
N ILE A 64 38.34 -3.20 73.42
CA ILE A 64 38.77 -4.53 72.96
C ILE A 64 39.92 -5.04 73.84
N ASN A 65 40.97 -4.24 74.01
CA ASN A 65 42.13 -4.62 74.79
C ASN A 65 41.84 -4.75 76.29
N GLU A 66 40.96 -3.93 76.87
CA GLU A 66 40.71 -3.91 78.32
C GLU A 66 39.61 -4.88 78.77
N CYS A 67 38.67 -5.23 77.89
CA CYS A 67 37.56 -6.12 78.19
C CYS A 67 37.76 -7.53 77.60
N LEU A 68 37.99 -7.65 76.28
CA LEU A 68 38.07 -8.98 75.64
C LEU A 68 39.33 -9.75 76.06
N SER A 69 40.44 -9.09 76.40
CA SER A 69 41.64 -9.79 76.90
C SER A 69 41.47 -10.43 78.28
N LYS A 70 40.47 -9.97 79.04
CA LYS A 70 40.20 -10.44 80.42
C LYS A 70 39.09 -11.47 80.50
N ILE A 71 38.43 -11.78 79.38
CA ILE A 71 37.40 -12.82 79.29
C ILE A 71 38.08 -14.19 79.11
N THR A 72 37.74 -15.14 79.98
CA THR A 72 38.26 -16.51 79.96
C THR A 72 37.46 -17.44 79.04
N ASP A 73 36.16 -17.15 78.83
CA ASP A 73 35.27 -17.83 77.87
C ASP A 73 35.67 -17.51 76.43
N GLN A 74 36.57 -18.33 75.90
CA GLN A 74 37.12 -18.20 74.55
C GLN A 74 36.04 -18.37 73.47
N TYR A 75 35.02 -19.21 73.71
CA TYR A 75 33.96 -19.41 72.73
C TYR A 75 33.13 -18.13 72.59
N PHE A 76 32.74 -17.52 73.72
CA PHE A 76 32.08 -16.22 73.72
C PHE A 76 32.94 -15.16 73.03
N LEU A 77 34.23 -15.06 73.37
CA LEU A 77 35.15 -14.08 72.79
C LEU A 77 35.22 -14.20 71.27
N LEU A 78 35.44 -15.40 70.74
CA LEU A 78 35.53 -15.64 69.29
C LEU A 78 34.20 -15.36 68.59
N ASN A 79 33.09 -15.76 69.21
CA ASN A 79 31.76 -15.49 68.69
C ASN A 79 31.47 -13.98 68.64
N GLN A 80 31.96 -13.21 69.61
CA GLN A 80 31.87 -11.74 69.57
C GLN A 80 32.75 -11.13 68.49
N CYS A 81 33.98 -11.62 68.30
CA CYS A 81 34.88 -11.13 67.25
C CYS A 81 34.32 -11.38 65.85
N VAL A 82 33.61 -12.49 65.63
CA VAL A 82 32.96 -12.79 64.34
C VAL A 82 31.69 -11.95 64.14
N ASN A 83 30.77 -11.96 65.10
CA ASN A 83 29.42 -11.44 64.87
C ASN A 83 29.30 -9.92 65.01
N ARG A 84 30.15 -9.31 65.83
CA ARG A 84 30.04 -7.89 66.15
C ARG A 84 30.77 -7.03 65.11
N VAL A 85 30.12 -5.94 64.69
CA VAL A 85 30.67 -4.99 63.70
C VAL A 85 30.81 -3.63 64.37
N PRO A 86 32.05 -3.16 64.63
CA PRO A 86 32.33 -1.82 65.15
C PRO A 86 31.91 -0.68 64.20
N GLY A 87 31.80 0.54 64.75
CA GLY A 87 31.44 1.76 64.03
C GLY A 87 32.48 2.29 63.05
N ASP A 88 33.74 1.88 63.22
CA ASP A 88 34.89 2.36 62.44
C ASP A 88 35.58 1.18 61.74
N LEU A 89 36.10 1.45 60.54
CA LEU A 89 36.83 0.49 59.71
C LEU A 89 38.09 0.01 60.42
N LYS A 90 38.84 0.92 61.06
CA LYS A 90 40.08 0.57 61.79
C LYS A 90 39.78 -0.34 62.99
N VAL A 91 38.74 -0.02 63.75
CA VAL A 91 38.31 -0.84 64.89
C VAL A 91 37.79 -2.20 64.44
N SER A 92 37.03 -2.24 63.33
CA SER A 92 36.53 -3.49 62.73
C SER A 92 37.67 -4.42 62.31
N ARG A 93 38.72 -3.88 61.69
CA ARG A 93 39.93 -4.64 61.35
C ARG A 93 40.62 -5.17 62.61
N PHE A 94 40.84 -4.30 63.59
CA PHE A 94 41.49 -4.66 64.84
C PHE A 94 40.74 -5.78 65.59
N LEU A 95 39.41 -5.73 65.65
CA LEU A 95 38.59 -6.77 66.28
C LEU A 95 38.73 -8.13 65.59
N LEU A 96 38.72 -8.15 64.26
CA LEU A 96 38.87 -9.39 63.49
C LEU A 96 40.29 -9.96 63.59
N ASP A 97 41.31 -9.11 63.52
CA ASP A 97 42.72 -9.51 63.69
C ASP A 97 42.99 -10.04 65.09
N TYR A 98 42.45 -9.38 66.12
CA TYR A 98 42.49 -9.85 67.51
C TYR A 98 41.86 -11.24 67.64
N GLY A 99 40.68 -11.43 67.05
CA GLY A 99 40.02 -12.74 66.99
C GLY A 99 40.90 -13.80 66.32
N LEU A 100 41.53 -13.47 65.18
CA LEU A 100 42.40 -14.41 64.46
C LEU A 100 43.61 -14.82 65.29
N ASP A 101 44.24 -13.89 65.99
CA ASP A 101 45.42 -14.18 66.80
C ASP A 101 45.06 -15.04 68.02
N VAL A 102 43.89 -14.81 68.62
CA VAL A 102 43.35 -15.69 69.66
C VAL A 102 43.10 -17.10 69.11
N VAL A 103 42.45 -17.25 67.94
CA VAL A 103 42.23 -18.59 67.34
C VAL A 103 43.53 -19.28 66.98
N LYS A 104 44.53 -18.57 66.46
CA LYS A 104 45.85 -19.17 66.12
C LYS A 104 46.52 -19.73 67.36
N ASN A 105 46.58 -18.95 68.44
CA ASN A 105 47.16 -19.37 69.71
C ASN A 105 46.42 -20.59 70.30
N LEU A 106 45.09 -20.59 70.19
CA LEU A 106 44.25 -21.73 70.60
C LEU A 106 44.48 -22.96 69.76
N SER A 107 44.55 -22.81 68.45
CA SER A 107 44.80 -23.91 67.52
C SER A 107 46.18 -24.53 67.76
N SER A 108 47.21 -23.71 68.04
CA SER A 108 48.54 -24.18 68.41
C SER A 108 48.55 -24.91 69.76
N SER A 109 47.83 -24.40 70.76
CA SER A 109 47.69 -25.04 72.08
C SER A 109 46.92 -26.36 72.01
N LEU A 110 45.83 -26.41 71.23
CA LEU A 110 45.03 -27.62 70.99
C LEU A 110 45.81 -28.66 70.18
N ALA A 111 46.56 -28.24 69.17
CA ALA A 111 47.43 -29.15 68.41
C ALA A 111 48.54 -29.75 69.27
N TYR A 112 49.10 -28.98 70.22
CA TYR A 112 50.06 -29.48 71.20
C TYR A 112 49.41 -30.46 72.20
N ARG A 113 48.21 -30.12 72.72
CA ARG A 113 47.44 -31.01 73.61
C ARG A 113 47.06 -32.33 72.94
N ASN A 114 46.56 -32.28 71.70
CA ASN A 114 46.22 -33.49 70.95
C ASN A 114 47.45 -34.37 70.72
N LYS A 115 48.62 -33.77 70.43
CA LYS A 115 49.89 -34.51 70.33
C LYS A 115 50.36 -35.11 71.66
N LEU A 116 50.11 -34.45 72.80
CA LEU A 116 50.42 -35.01 74.12
C LEU A 116 49.50 -36.20 74.46
N ILE A 117 48.20 -36.10 74.16
CA ILE A 117 47.23 -37.17 74.35
C ILE A 117 47.58 -38.37 73.44
N GLU A 118 47.97 -38.14 72.19
CA GLU A 118 48.45 -39.19 71.29
C GLU A 118 49.74 -39.88 71.79
N ASN A 119 50.62 -39.14 72.50
CA ASN A 119 51.85 -39.68 73.07
C ASN A 119 51.67 -40.38 74.43
N GLU A 120 50.66 -39.98 75.23
CA GLU A 120 50.37 -40.57 76.56
C GLU A 120 49.49 -41.83 76.49
N ASN A 121 48.84 -42.09 75.35
CA ASN A 121 48.06 -43.32 75.09
C ASN A 121 48.88 -44.62 75.04
N HIS A 122 50.17 -44.60 75.41
CA HIS A 122 51.02 -45.78 75.49
C HIS A 122 51.24 -46.35 76.91
N GLN A 123 50.78 -45.73 78.01
CA GLN A 123 50.84 -46.35 79.34
C GLN A 123 49.68 -45.95 80.29
N ASN A 124 48.76 -46.91 80.52
CA ASN A 124 47.88 -47.16 81.69
C ASN A 124 46.34 -47.08 81.50
N ASP A 125 45.71 -48.25 81.65
CA ASP A 125 44.27 -48.62 81.56
C ASP A 125 43.38 -48.18 82.73
N LYS A 126 43.44 -46.93 83.23
CA LYS A 126 42.45 -46.45 84.20
C LYS A 126 42.14 -44.97 84.07
N PHE A 127 41.39 -44.57 83.04
CA PHE A 127 40.75 -43.24 83.02
C PHE A 127 39.44 -43.20 82.20
N GLU A 128 38.58 -44.21 82.33
CA GLU A 128 37.17 -44.17 81.85
C GLU A 128 36.29 -43.23 82.71
N SER A 129 36.85 -42.58 83.73
CA SER A 129 36.15 -41.64 84.61
C SER A 129 36.49 -40.16 84.36
N VAL A 130 37.34 -39.82 83.39
CA VAL A 130 37.66 -38.41 83.04
C VAL A 130 37.03 -37.97 81.71
N GLU A 131 36.76 -38.90 80.78
CA GLU A 131 36.05 -38.55 79.53
C GLU A 131 34.59 -38.12 79.74
N ASN A 132 33.96 -38.51 80.85
CA ASN A 132 32.57 -38.13 81.16
C ASN A 132 32.44 -36.85 82.01
N GLU A 133 33.51 -36.34 82.63
CA GLU A 133 33.50 -35.04 83.33
C GLU A 133 33.86 -33.85 82.42
N LEU A 134 34.39 -34.12 81.21
CA LEU A 134 34.82 -33.10 80.24
C LEU A 134 33.75 -32.72 79.19
N ARG A 135 32.60 -33.42 79.14
CA ARG A 135 31.52 -33.14 78.19
C ARG A 135 30.57 -32.00 78.60
N ASP A 136 30.66 -31.51 79.83
CA ASP A 136 29.73 -30.51 80.39
C ASP A 136 30.31 -29.10 80.57
N SER A 137 31.41 -28.75 79.89
CA SER A 137 31.93 -27.38 79.91
C SER A 137 32.21 -26.84 78.51
N LYS A 138 31.94 -25.55 78.33
CA LYS A 138 32.08 -24.69 77.14
C LYS A 138 33.51 -24.66 76.55
N LEU A 139 34.11 -25.79 76.22
CA LEU A 139 35.46 -25.92 75.68
C LEU A 139 35.43 -25.99 74.15
N ILE A 140 36.21 -25.15 73.49
CA ILE A 140 36.31 -25.07 72.02
C ILE A 140 36.96 -26.34 71.46
N THR A 141 36.33 -27.01 70.50
CA THR A 141 36.94 -28.14 69.78
C THR A 141 37.88 -27.67 68.67
N ALA A 142 38.79 -28.53 68.21
CA ALA A 142 39.64 -28.23 67.05
C ALA A 142 38.84 -27.93 65.77
N SER A 143 37.65 -28.52 65.62
CA SER A 143 36.72 -28.24 64.53
C SER A 143 36.11 -26.84 64.64
N ASP A 144 35.70 -26.44 65.85
CA ASP A 144 35.15 -25.09 66.09
C ASP A 144 36.20 -24.01 65.90
N ALA A 145 37.44 -24.24 66.36
CA ALA A 145 38.56 -23.35 66.09
C ALA A 145 38.82 -23.17 64.59
N LYS A 146 38.76 -24.26 63.81
CA LYS A 146 38.88 -24.20 62.33
C LYS A 146 37.76 -23.37 61.70
N LYS A 147 36.51 -23.56 62.15
CA LYS A 147 35.35 -22.78 61.68
C LYS A 147 35.48 -21.29 62.00
N PHE A 148 35.82 -20.93 63.24
CA PHE A 148 36.06 -19.54 63.63
C PHE A 148 37.20 -18.91 62.82
N MET A 149 38.30 -19.65 62.61
CA MET A 149 39.40 -19.18 61.78
C MET A 149 38.97 -18.90 60.33
N GLN A 150 38.19 -19.79 59.72
CA GLN A 150 37.66 -19.61 58.37
C GLN A 150 36.72 -18.40 58.28
N GLN A 151 35.80 -18.25 59.24
CA GLN A 151 34.87 -17.12 59.29
C GLN A 151 35.57 -15.77 59.46
N LEU A 152 36.56 -15.70 60.36
CA LEU A 152 37.34 -14.48 60.58
C LEU A 152 38.16 -14.10 59.34
N ARG A 153 38.82 -15.07 58.67
CA ARG A 153 39.52 -14.84 57.40
C ARG A 153 38.57 -14.34 56.32
N HIS A 154 37.42 -14.98 56.18
CA HIS A 154 36.37 -14.56 55.25
C HIS A 154 35.94 -13.11 55.52
N HIS A 155 35.64 -12.77 56.77
CA HIS A 155 35.27 -11.40 57.12
C HIS A 155 36.40 -10.39 56.86
N ILE A 156 37.66 -10.73 57.13
CA ILE A 156 38.79 -9.83 56.81
C ILE A 156 38.90 -9.61 55.30
N ASP A 157 38.78 -10.68 54.51
CA ASP A 157 38.77 -10.58 53.04
C ASP A 157 37.60 -9.72 52.54
N ARG A 158 36.41 -9.87 53.16
CA ARG A 158 35.24 -9.03 52.85
C ARG A 158 35.45 -7.59 53.27
N LEU A 159 36.08 -7.31 54.40
CA LEU A 159 36.38 -5.96 54.87
C LEU A 159 37.38 -5.26 53.97
N ASN A 160 38.45 -5.97 53.56
CA ASN A 160 39.44 -5.47 52.62
C ASN A 160 38.82 -5.15 51.26
N LEU A 161 37.91 -6.00 50.79
CA LEU A 161 37.17 -5.77 49.55
C LEU A 161 36.23 -4.56 49.66
N PHE A 162 35.50 -4.46 50.77
CA PHE A 162 34.60 -3.34 51.05
C PHE A 162 35.35 -2.01 51.14
N GLU A 163 36.52 -1.98 51.81
CA GLU A 163 37.42 -0.83 51.86
C GLU A 163 37.88 -0.40 50.46
N ARG A 164 38.30 -1.36 49.61
CA ARG A 164 38.71 -1.06 48.23
C ARG A 164 37.58 -0.42 47.43
N ILE A 165 36.35 -0.92 47.58
CA ILE A 165 35.16 -0.35 46.90
C ILE A 165 34.90 1.08 47.40
N LEU A 166 34.93 1.32 48.72
CA LEU A 166 34.76 2.65 49.31
C LEU A 166 35.84 3.64 48.85
N ASN A 167 37.06 3.18 48.59
CA ASN A 167 38.14 4.05 48.12
C ASN A 167 38.02 4.44 46.63
N CYS A 168 37.22 3.70 45.84
CA CYS A 168 37.06 3.92 44.40
C CYS A 168 35.87 4.81 44.04
N THR A 169 34.87 4.95 44.91
CA THR A 169 33.74 5.85 44.69
C THR A 169 34.16 7.28 45.05
N HIS A 170 33.89 8.29 44.24
CA HIS A 170 34.36 9.68 44.50
C HIS A 170 33.39 10.52 45.37
N SER A 171 32.42 9.87 46.01
CA SER A 171 31.38 10.50 46.82
C SER A 171 31.89 10.98 48.17
N LYS A 172 31.54 12.21 48.58
CA LYS A 172 31.86 12.79 49.90
C LYS A 172 31.16 12.06 51.07
N GLU A 173 30.28 11.12 50.78
CA GLU A 173 29.52 10.28 51.72
C GLU A 173 30.20 8.95 52.04
N ASN A 174 31.43 8.70 51.56
CA ASN A 174 32.19 7.46 51.78
C ASN A 174 32.67 7.28 53.23
N ARG A 175 31.73 7.19 54.17
CA ARG A 175 31.99 6.77 55.53
C ARG A 175 31.67 5.28 55.61
N PHE A 176 32.51 4.55 56.33
CA PHE A 176 32.25 3.15 56.65
C PHE A 176 30.91 3.06 57.38
N ASP A 177 29.93 2.38 56.79
CA ASP A 177 28.65 2.08 57.42
C ASP A 177 28.66 0.62 57.92
N PRO A 178 28.64 0.40 59.25
CA PRO A 178 28.64 -0.94 59.85
C PRO A 178 27.48 -1.81 59.39
N ASN A 179 26.31 -1.23 59.14
CA ASN A 179 25.12 -1.97 58.74
C ASN A 179 25.25 -2.44 57.28
N GLN A 180 25.76 -1.59 56.39
CA GLN A 180 26.04 -1.97 55.01
C GLN A 180 27.12 -3.06 54.95
N TYR A 181 28.18 -2.94 55.75
CA TYR A 181 29.21 -3.98 55.82
C TYR A 181 28.70 -5.30 56.38
N ARG A 182 27.83 -5.27 57.41
CA ARG A 182 27.17 -6.47 57.94
C ARG A 182 26.39 -7.22 56.87
N LEU A 183 25.58 -6.51 56.08
CA LEU A 183 24.86 -7.11 54.95
C LEU A 183 25.82 -7.60 53.86
N PHE A 184 26.88 -6.84 53.58
CA PHE A 184 27.87 -7.17 52.55
C PHE A 184 28.63 -8.47 52.85
N ARG A 185 29.06 -8.69 54.10
CA ARG A 185 29.86 -9.88 54.45
C ARG A 185 29.04 -11.18 54.46
N GLU A 186 27.73 -11.07 54.59
CA GLU A 186 26.77 -12.20 54.65
C GLU A 186 26.29 -12.67 53.27
N LYS A 187 26.29 -11.80 52.26
CA LYS A 187 25.87 -12.15 50.88
C LYS A 187 26.92 -12.99 50.15
N SER A 188 26.59 -13.55 48.99
CA SER A 188 27.59 -14.11 48.07
C SER A 188 28.31 -13.01 47.28
N ILE A 189 29.47 -13.31 46.68
CA ILE A 189 30.17 -12.36 45.81
C ILE A 189 29.36 -12.12 44.53
N PHE A 190 28.72 -13.18 43.99
CA PHE A 190 27.83 -13.08 42.84
C PHE A 190 26.62 -12.17 43.13
N GLN A 191 25.93 -12.36 44.26
CA GLN A 191 24.79 -11.52 44.66
C GLN A 191 25.17 -10.04 44.75
N ILE A 192 26.32 -9.74 45.33
CA ILE A 192 26.82 -8.36 45.44
C ILE A 192 27.13 -7.77 44.08
N ALA A 193 27.73 -8.55 43.17
CA ALA A 193 28.00 -8.09 41.82
C ALA A 193 26.68 -7.76 41.09
N ILE A 194 25.64 -8.59 41.22
CA ILE A 194 24.31 -8.31 40.66
C ILE A 194 23.72 -7.02 41.25
N GLU A 195 23.77 -6.84 42.58
CA GLU A 195 23.23 -5.64 43.23
C GLU A 195 23.97 -4.35 42.81
N PHE A 196 25.29 -4.39 42.62
CA PHE A 196 26.03 -3.25 42.10
C PHE A 196 25.76 -2.98 40.63
N ALA A 197 25.59 -4.04 39.82
CA ALA A 197 25.19 -3.89 38.43
C ALA A 197 23.83 -3.18 38.32
N GLN A 198 22.83 -3.63 39.08
CA GLN A 198 21.49 -3.01 39.10
C GLN A 198 21.53 -1.54 39.56
N LYS A 199 22.48 -1.17 40.43
CA LYS A 199 22.69 0.22 40.88
C LYS A 199 23.54 1.06 39.92
N ALA A 200 23.99 0.50 38.79
CA ALA A 200 24.92 1.13 37.85
C ALA A 200 26.27 1.57 38.48
N ASP A 201 26.74 0.88 39.53
CA ASP A 201 28.03 1.17 40.17
C ASP A 201 29.17 0.44 39.44
N VAL A 202 29.56 1.00 38.29
CA VAL A 202 30.59 0.45 37.41
C VAL A 202 31.96 0.40 38.11
N SER A 203 32.27 1.37 38.97
CA SER A 203 33.54 1.43 39.71
C SER A 203 33.64 0.30 40.73
N ALA A 204 32.58 0.03 41.50
CA ALA A 204 32.55 -1.09 42.44
C ALA A 204 32.67 -2.45 41.72
N LEU A 205 31.97 -2.61 40.60
CA LEU A 205 32.08 -3.80 39.74
C LEU A 205 33.49 -4.01 39.22
N ASN A 206 34.17 -2.94 38.80
CA ASN A 206 35.54 -3.02 38.32
C ASN A 206 36.49 -3.61 39.37
N VAL A 207 36.36 -3.19 40.63
CA VAL A 207 37.11 -3.72 41.77
C VAL A 207 36.76 -5.19 42.03
N LEU A 208 35.49 -5.57 41.91
CA LEU A 208 35.05 -6.97 42.10
C LEU A 208 35.65 -7.90 41.06
N PHE A 209 35.62 -7.52 39.77
CA PHE A 209 36.22 -8.32 38.71
C PHE A 209 37.74 -8.45 38.84
N GLU A 210 38.45 -7.42 39.34
CA GLU A 210 39.89 -7.50 39.60
C GLU A 210 40.24 -8.39 40.80
N SER A 211 39.50 -8.21 41.89
CA SER A 211 39.82 -8.85 43.17
C SER A 211 39.33 -10.30 43.27
N LYS A 212 38.26 -10.65 42.55
CA LYS A 212 37.58 -11.96 42.61
C LYS A 212 37.36 -12.57 41.23
N LYS A 213 38.33 -12.38 40.31
CA LYS A 213 38.31 -12.94 38.93
C LYS A 213 37.95 -14.42 38.89
N ASN A 214 38.54 -15.22 39.78
CA ASN A 214 38.34 -16.68 39.83
C ASN A 214 36.88 -17.08 40.09
N ILE A 215 36.11 -16.24 40.79
CA ILE A 215 34.72 -16.53 41.14
C ILE A 215 33.77 -15.98 40.08
N LEU A 216 34.05 -14.77 39.58
CA LEU A 216 33.12 -14.01 38.75
C LEU A 216 33.30 -14.22 37.24
N SER A 217 34.42 -14.78 36.78
CA SER A 217 34.71 -14.98 35.35
C SER A 217 33.59 -15.76 34.64
N ARG A 218 33.11 -16.84 35.27
CA ARG A 218 31.98 -17.66 34.76
C ARG A 218 30.71 -16.84 34.52
N PHE A 219 30.46 -15.84 35.37
CA PHE A 219 29.23 -15.05 35.39
C PHE A 219 29.38 -13.65 34.77
N HIS A 220 30.52 -13.33 34.14
CA HIS A 220 30.86 -11.97 33.77
C HIS A 220 29.81 -11.32 32.85
N LEU A 221 29.43 -11.99 31.76
CA LEU A 221 28.41 -11.49 30.83
C LEU A 221 27.03 -11.33 31.49
N ILE A 222 26.68 -12.26 32.38
CA ILE A 222 25.42 -12.23 33.13
C ILE A 222 25.35 -11.01 34.05
N ILE A 223 26.45 -10.71 34.76
CA ILE A 223 26.54 -9.54 35.65
C ILE A 223 26.44 -8.25 34.84
N VAL A 224 27.14 -8.16 33.70
CA VAL A 224 27.09 -6.97 32.83
C VAL A 224 25.68 -6.79 32.22
N SER A 225 24.96 -7.87 31.90
CA SER A 225 23.56 -7.80 31.47
C SER A 225 22.62 -7.21 32.53
N ASN A 226 22.99 -7.23 33.81
CA ASN A 226 22.18 -6.63 34.89
C ASN A 226 22.43 -5.13 35.08
N LEU A 227 23.32 -4.51 34.30
CA LEU A 227 23.43 -3.06 34.25
C LEU A 227 22.14 -2.46 33.66
N PRO A 228 21.68 -1.28 34.09
CA PRO A 228 20.51 -0.65 33.50
C PRO A 228 20.72 -0.37 32.01
N GLU A 229 19.71 -0.61 31.19
CA GLU A 229 19.71 -0.38 29.75
C GLU A 229 19.86 1.11 29.39
N THR A 230 19.52 1.99 30.33
CA THR A 230 19.70 3.45 30.21
C THR A 230 21.14 3.91 30.44
N LEU A 231 22.03 3.03 30.91
CA LEU A 231 23.44 3.34 31.11
C LEU A 231 24.19 3.20 29.77
N SER A 232 24.84 4.27 29.31
CA SER A 232 25.66 4.23 28.09
C SER A 232 26.76 3.16 28.18
N PRO A 233 26.88 2.26 27.18
CA PRO A 233 27.93 1.24 27.09
C PRO A 233 29.35 1.76 27.17
N LEU A 234 29.59 2.99 26.72
CA LEU A 234 30.90 3.63 26.79
C LEU A 234 31.38 3.79 28.24
N LYS A 235 30.46 3.95 29.21
CA LYS A 235 30.81 4.07 30.64
C LYS A 235 31.33 2.77 31.23
N TYR A 236 30.86 1.62 30.73
CA TYR A 236 31.28 0.30 31.20
C TYR A 236 32.07 -0.50 30.17
N LYS A 237 32.55 0.13 29.08
CA LYS A 237 33.40 -0.46 28.05
C LYS A 237 34.59 -1.22 28.63
N HIS A 238 35.27 -0.64 29.62
CA HIS A 238 36.40 -1.27 30.31
C HIS A 238 36.04 -2.58 31.04
N LEU A 239 34.79 -2.74 31.50
CA LEU A 239 34.32 -4.00 32.09
C LEU A 239 34.14 -5.08 31.02
N ILE A 240 33.70 -4.69 29.81
CA ILE A 240 33.56 -5.60 28.66
C ILE A 240 34.94 -6.02 28.15
N GLU A 241 35.86 -5.06 27.99
CA GLU A 241 37.24 -5.30 27.53
C GLU A 241 37.99 -6.33 28.41
N LYS A 242 37.69 -6.37 29.71
CA LYS A 242 38.25 -7.35 30.65
C LYS A 242 37.88 -8.79 30.35
N ILE A 243 36.76 -9.02 29.68
CA ILE A 243 36.34 -10.36 29.24
C ILE A 243 37.37 -10.87 28.24
N PHE A 244 37.66 -10.08 27.21
CA PHE A 244 38.64 -10.40 26.16
C PHE A 244 40.05 -10.63 26.70
N VAL A 245 40.47 -9.87 27.73
CA VAL A 245 41.77 -10.09 28.40
C VAL A 245 41.78 -11.37 29.24
N SER A 246 40.66 -11.72 29.88
CA SER A 246 40.57 -12.86 30.79
C SER A 246 40.51 -14.21 30.10
N ILE A 247 40.06 -14.23 28.84
CA ILE A 247 39.92 -15.44 28.01
C ILE A 247 41.29 -16.03 27.62
N GLY A 248 42.38 -15.24 27.66
CA GLY A 248 43.73 -15.67 27.29
C GLY A 248 44.59 -16.25 28.41
N SER A 249 44.12 -16.23 29.67
CA SER A 249 44.84 -16.84 30.81
C SER A 249 44.24 -18.19 31.14
N ASP A 250 45.06 -19.23 31.23
CA ASP A 250 44.67 -20.61 31.57
C ASP A 250 43.54 -20.61 32.62
N TYR A 251 42.36 -21.10 32.20
CA TYR A 251 41.27 -21.41 33.12
C TYR A 251 41.76 -22.57 34.01
N GLU A 252 42.48 -22.25 35.07
CA GLU A 252 42.81 -23.22 36.10
C GLU A 252 41.50 -23.80 36.61
N LYS A 253 41.39 -25.14 36.51
CA LYS A 253 40.26 -25.90 37.04
C LYS A 253 40.10 -25.51 38.51
N LEU A 254 39.01 -24.80 38.80
CA LEU A 254 38.61 -24.44 40.14
C LEU A 254 38.05 -25.67 40.86
N GLU A 255 38.93 -26.61 41.17
CA GLU A 255 38.70 -27.57 42.24
C GLU A 255 39.15 -26.91 43.57
N ASP A 256 38.26 -26.99 44.56
CA ASP A 256 38.55 -26.83 46.00
C ASP A 256 38.43 -25.47 46.73
N ILE A 257 37.62 -24.49 46.29
CA ILE A 257 37.38 -23.26 47.12
C ILE A 257 35.90 -23.04 47.54
N TYR A 258 34.93 -23.79 47.01
CA TYR A 258 33.51 -23.60 47.32
C TYR A 258 32.98 -24.49 48.45
N GLU A 259 33.34 -24.17 49.69
CA GLU A 259 32.82 -24.88 50.88
C GLU A 259 31.76 -24.09 51.69
N TRP A 260 31.15 -23.03 51.13
CA TRP A 260 29.99 -22.36 51.77
C TRP A 260 28.70 -22.61 50.98
N LEU A 261 27.87 -23.50 51.54
CA LEU A 261 26.58 -23.98 51.01
C LEU A 261 25.55 -22.88 50.72
N ASP A 262 25.62 -21.71 51.36
CA ASP A 262 24.64 -20.63 51.17
C ASP A 262 24.85 -19.82 49.87
N HIS A 263 26.00 -19.97 49.20
CA HIS A 263 26.27 -19.23 47.97
C HIS A 263 25.52 -19.78 46.74
N LYS A 264 25.15 -21.07 46.72
CA LYS A 264 24.41 -21.68 45.61
C LYS A 264 22.93 -21.30 45.58
N LYS A 265 22.31 -21.04 46.75
CA LYS A 265 20.87 -20.75 46.85
C LYS A 265 20.46 -19.52 46.05
N TYR A 266 21.19 -18.41 46.20
CA TYR A 266 20.89 -17.18 45.46
C TYR A 266 21.14 -17.36 43.95
N GLU A 267 22.20 -18.08 43.55
CA GLU A 267 22.45 -18.39 42.14
C GLU A 267 21.27 -19.16 41.53
N GLU A 268 20.79 -20.22 42.20
CA GLU A 268 19.64 -21.02 41.78
C GLU A 268 18.34 -20.19 41.69
N GLU A 269 18.07 -19.33 42.68
CA GLU A 269 16.92 -18.42 42.68
C GLU A 269 17.00 -17.37 41.56
N PHE A 270 18.19 -16.82 41.32
CA PHE A 270 18.46 -15.84 40.28
C PHE A 270 18.22 -16.44 38.88
N PHE A 271 18.76 -17.62 38.61
CA PHE A 271 18.58 -18.29 37.32
C PHE A 271 17.16 -18.82 37.11
N SER A 272 16.46 -19.19 38.20
CA SER A 272 15.03 -19.51 38.13
C SER A 272 14.20 -18.32 37.64
N SER A 273 14.60 -17.10 38.00
CA SER A 273 13.94 -15.85 37.57
C SER A 273 14.43 -15.37 36.20
N ASN A 274 15.71 -15.60 35.87
CA ASN A 274 16.39 -15.09 34.67
C ASN A 274 16.97 -16.22 33.80
N ASN A 275 16.15 -17.23 33.49
CA ASN A 275 16.61 -18.42 32.77
C ASN A 275 17.23 -18.11 31.38
N HIS A 276 16.80 -17.02 30.74
CA HIS A 276 17.34 -16.59 29.45
C HIS A 276 18.80 -16.13 29.50
N LEU A 277 19.35 -15.82 30.68
CA LEU A 277 20.76 -15.45 30.88
C LEU A 277 21.69 -16.65 31.10
N CYS A 278 21.15 -17.83 31.46
CA CYS A 278 21.95 -19.05 31.69
C CYS A 278 22.85 -19.40 30.50
N ARG A 279 22.40 -19.11 29.28
CA ARG A 279 23.17 -19.38 28.05
C ARG A 279 24.43 -18.53 27.91
N PHE A 280 24.57 -17.44 28.66
CA PHE A 280 25.74 -16.53 28.61
C PHE A 280 26.78 -16.86 29.69
N GLU A 281 26.70 -18.06 30.27
CA GLU A 281 27.66 -18.55 31.23
C GLU A 281 28.95 -19.01 30.54
N ILE A 282 30.11 -18.55 31.04
CA ILE A 282 31.41 -18.84 30.45
C ILE A 282 31.95 -20.16 31.05
N CYS A 283 31.71 -21.27 30.35
CA CYS A 283 32.10 -22.61 30.78
C CYS A 283 33.34 -23.18 30.06
N SER A 284 33.59 -22.81 28.81
CA SER A 284 34.74 -23.31 28.03
C SER A 284 35.22 -22.30 26.97
N PRO A 285 36.52 -22.36 26.57
CA PRO A 285 37.11 -21.44 25.59
C PRO A 285 36.73 -21.71 24.13
N GLU A 286 36.24 -22.91 23.80
CA GLU A 286 36.12 -23.40 22.42
C GLU A 286 35.05 -22.70 21.57
N ASN A 287 34.13 -21.91 22.17
CA ASN A 287 33.05 -21.20 21.46
C ASN A 287 32.82 -19.77 21.97
N ILE A 288 33.83 -19.15 22.58
CA ILE A 288 33.65 -17.85 23.23
C ILE A 288 33.31 -16.75 22.23
N GLU A 289 33.83 -16.78 21.01
CA GLU A 289 33.50 -15.78 19.98
C GLU A 289 32.02 -15.80 19.61
N ASN A 290 31.45 -16.99 19.42
CA ASN A 290 30.01 -17.16 19.15
C ASN A 290 29.17 -16.72 20.36
N LEU A 291 29.58 -17.12 21.57
CA LEU A 291 28.92 -16.72 22.82
C LEU A 291 28.89 -15.20 23.00
N LEU A 292 30.02 -14.53 22.71
CA LEU A 292 30.12 -13.08 22.78
C LEU A 292 29.26 -12.43 21.71
N THR A 293 29.31 -12.91 20.48
CA THR A 293 28.48 -12.40 19.38
C THR A 293 26.99 -12.48 19.72
N ASP A 294 26.54 -13.64 20.22
CA ASP A 294 25.16 -13.87 20.67
C ASP A 294 24.79 -12.94 21.84
N TRP A 295 25.71 -12.68 22.76
CA TRP A 295 25.48 -11.77 23.88
C TRP A 295 25.37 -10.31 23.43
N PHE A 296 26.24 -9.86 22.52
CA PHE A 296 26.18 -8.50 21.96
C PHE A 296 24.88 -8.28 21.18
N ASP A 297 24.46 -9.24 20.35
CA ASP A 297 23.16 -9.20 19.65
C ASP A 297 22.01 -9.13 20.65
N PHE A 298 21.95 -10.08 21.60
CA PHE A 298 20.91 -10.12 22.63
C PHE A 298 20.83 -8.80 23.41
N ARG A 299 21.97 -8.30 23.89
CA ARG A 299 22.02 -7.13 24.75
C ARG A 299 21.71 -5.84 23.98
N ALA A 300 22.16 -5.71 22.74
CA ALA A 300 21.80 -4.57 21.91
C ALA A 300 20.29 -4.51 21.62
N ARG A 301 19.67 -5.67 21.37
CA ARG A 301 18.20 -5.79 21.20
C ARG A 301 17.44 -5.51 22.49
N GLU A 302 17.91 -6.02 23.62
CA GLU A 302 17.32 -5.77 24.95
C GLU A 302 17.32 -4.28 25.30
N ILE A 303 18.46 -3.58 25.09
CA ILE A 303 18.56 -2.13 25.31
C ILE A 303 17.52 -1.38 24.46
N LEU A 304 17.41 -1.74 23.18
CA LEU A 304 16.46 -1.10 22.27
C LEU A 304 15.01 -1.36 22.68
N GLN A 305 14.65 -2.60 22.98
CA GLN A 305 13.29 -2.99 23.36
C GLN A 305 12.81 -2.28 24.63
N ASN A 306 13.71 -2.13 25.61
CA ASN A 306 13.37 -1.55 26.92
C ASN A 306 13.44 -0.02 26.94
N THR A 307 14.34 0.60 26.17
CA THR A 307 14.62 2.05 26.27
C THR A 307 14.34 2.87 25.02
N TRP A 308 14.31 2.23 23.85
CA TRP A 308 14.27 2.90 22.54
C TRP A 308 15.48 3.82 22.24
N ILE A 309 16.55 3.75 23.05
CA ILE A 309 17.78 4.52 22.83
C ILE A 309 18.70 3.74 21.88
N VAL A 310 18.59 4.01 20.58
CA VAL A 310 19.34 3.30 19.53
C VAL A 310 20.85 3.54 19.65
N ASP A 311 21.24 4.75 20.08
CA ASP A 311 22.65 5.12 20.21
C ASP A 311 23.40 4.22 21.19
N HIS A 312 22.75 3.81 22.28
CA HIS A 312 23.35 2.86 23.22
C HIS A 312 23.52 1.47 22.59
N SER A 313 22.55 0.99 21.83
CA SER A 313 22.71 -0.27 21.09
C SER A 313 23.86 -0.18 20.08
N LEU A 314 23.99 0.94 19.35
CA LEU A 314 25.08 1.20 18.41
C LEU A 314 26.44 1.30 19.09
N ASP A 315 26.55 2.02 20.22
CA ASP A 315 27.76 2.12 21.04
C ASP A 315 28.22 0.71 21.48
N LEU A 316 27.29 -0.12 21.95
CA LEU A 316 27.58 -1.49 22.37
C LEU A 316 28.09 -2.35 21.21
N LEU A 317 27.41 -2.31 20.06
CA LEU A 317 27.84 -3.06 18.87
C LEU A 317 29.19 -2.57 18.34
N THR A 318 29.45 -1.27 18.41
CA THR A 318 30.75 -0.69 18.02
C THR A 318 31.88 -1.27 18.85
N ILE A 319 31.69 -1.43 20.17
CA ILE A 319 32.68 -2.09 21.05
C ILE A 319 32.94 -3.53 20.58
N GLY A 320 31.89 -4.28 20.25
CA GLY A 320 32.05 -5.65 19.73
C GLY A 320 32.80 -5.70 18.40
N ILE A 321 32.54 -4.76 17.49
CA ILE A 321 33.21 -4.64 16.18
C ILE A 321 34.68 -4.25 16.33
N GLU A 322 35.02 -3.35 17.25
CA GLU A 322 36.42 -3.01 17.58
C GLU A 322 37.22 -4.24 18.03
N HIS A 323 36.55 -5.21 18.67
CA HIS A 323 37.11 -6.49 19.07
C HIS A 323 36.98 -7.60 18.00
N ARG A 324 36.66 -7.24 16.74
CA ARG A 324 36.58 -8.12 15.56
C ARG A 324 35.44 -9.15 15.58
N LEU A 325 34.36 -8.92 16.33
CA LEU A 325 33.17 -9.77 16.27
C LEU A 325 32.36 -9.51 15.00
N PRO A 326 31.69 -10.53 14.42
CA PRO A 326 30.89 -10.42 13.20
C PRO A 326 29.52 -9.75 13.44
N LEU A 327 29.52 -8.51 13.91
CA LEU A 327 28.31 -7.74 14.27
C LEU A 327 27.95 -6.64 13.26
N LEU A 328 28.67 -6.57 12.13
CA LEU A 328 28.58 -5.48 11.16
C LEU A 328 27.20 -5.41 10.48
N ASP A 329 26.62 -6.58 10.16
CA ASP A 329 25.30 -6.65 9.53
C ASP A 329 24.20 -6.13 10.45
N LEU A 330 24.27 -6.51 11.73
CA LEU A 330 23.35 -6.05 12.77
C LEU A 330 23.51 -4.54 13.01
N PHE A 331 24.76 -4.07 13.10
CA PHE A 331 25.07 -2.64 13.22
C PHE A 331 24.45 -1.84 12.06
N ALA A 332 24.57 -2.34 10.83
CA ALA A 332 23.97 -1.71 9.66
C ALA A 332 22.44 -1.59 9.79
N ASP A 333 21.75 -2.64 10.26
CA ASP A 333 20.30 -2.57 10.50
C ASP A 333 19.94 -1.55 11.58
N PHE A 334 20.66 -1.53 12.70
CA PHE A 334 20.44 -0.55 13.77
C PHE A 334 20.72 0.89 13.32
N ASP A 335 21.78 1.13 12.55
CA ASP A 335 22.14 2.46 12.09
C ASP A 335 21.08 3.02 11.12
N LEU A 336 20.58 2.19 10.20
CA LEU A 336 19.48 2.59 9.33
C LEU A 336 18.18 2.80 10.12
N TYR A 337 17.91 1.95 11.11
CA TYR A 337 16.74 2.06 11.99
C TYR A 337 16.77 3.28 12.91
N SER A 338 17.95 3.73 13.33
CA SER A 338 18.12 4.97 14.14
C SER A 338 17.48 6.17 13.47
N PHE A 339 17.60 6.26 12.14
CA PHE A 339 17.03 7.33 11.36
C PHE A 339 15.49 7.31 11.43
N LEU A 340 14.88 6.12 11.38
CA LEU A 340 13.43 5.98 11.52
C LEU A 340 12.96 6.42 12.92
N ILE A 341 13.65 6.01 13.98
CA ILE A 341 13.25 6.36 15.36
C ILE A 341 13.34 7.87 15.62
N TYR A 342 14.42 8.52 15.19
CA TYR A 342 14.64 9.93 15.51
C TYR A 342 13.86 10.87 14.60
N TYR A 343 13.66 10.51 13.33
CA TYR A 343 13.03 11.38 12.33
C TYR A 343 11.59 11.00 11.98
N GLN A 344 11.12 9.77 12.24
CA GLN A 344 9.72 9.38 12.04
C GLN A 344 9.02 9.12 13.37
N THR A 345 8.03 9.95 13.69
CA THR A 345 7.40 9.92 15.01
C THR A 345 6.10 9.11 15.07
N LYS A 346 5.43 8.85 13.93
CA LYS A 346 4.13 8.15 13.89
C LYS A 346 4.22 6.72 13.36
N THR A 347 5.21 6.38 12.52
CA THR A 347 5.44 5.01 12.02
C THR A 347 6.17 4.13 13.03
N ARG A 348 5.44 3.61 14.01
CA ARG A 348 6.02 2.61 14.94
C ARG A 348 6.13 1.25 14.28
N ILE A 349 7.34 0.84 13.95
CA ILE A 349 7.68 -0.51 13.48
C ILE A 349 8.70 -1.09 14.46
N GLU A 350 8.41 -2.27 14.98
CA GLU A 350 9.35 -3.02 15.82
C GLU A 350 10.60 -3.43 15.01
N PHE A 351 11.77 -3.41 15.65
CA PHE A 351 13.04 -3.72 14.99
C PHE A 351 13.05 -5.10 14.33
N ASP A 352 12.50 -6.13 14.98
CA ASP A 352 12.46 -7.50 14.44
C ASP A 352 11.62 -7.61 13.15
N ARG A 353 10.66 -6.70 12.97
CA ARG A 353 9.91 -6.58 11.72
C ARG A 353 10.71 -5.77 10.69
N PHE A 354 11.35 -4.68 11.10
CA PHE A 354 12.17 -3.85 10.24
C PHE A 354 13.33 -4.63 9.61
N GLU A 355 14.05 -5.43 10.40
CA GLU A 355 15.20 -6.23 9.96
C GLU A 355 14.85 -7.12 8.75
N LYS A 356 13.65 -7.69 8.74
CA LYS A 356 13.13 -8.62 7.72
C LYS A 356 12.64 -7.95 6.43
N LEU A 357 12.52 -6.61 6.40
CA LEU A 357 12.04 -5.89 5.23
C LEU A 357 13.08 -5.86 4.12
N GLU A 358 12.61 -5.88 2.87
CA GLU A 358 13.47 -5.65 1.72
C GLU A 358 13.95 -4.20 1.65
N ILE A 359 15.04 -3.93 0.92
CA ILE A 359 15.61 -2.58 0.77
C ILE A 359 14.57 -1.57 0.27
N ARG A 360 13.76 -1.98 -0.71
CA ARG A 360 12.66 -1.16 -1.27
C ARG A 360 11.57 -0.85 -0.23
N GLU A 361 11.26 -1.82 0.63
CA GLU A 361 10.29 -1.61 1.69
C GLU A 361 10.85 -0.70 2.78
N LYS A 362 12.11 -0.91 3.18
CA LYS A 362 12.85 -0.05 4.12
C LYS A 362 12.88 1.39 3.61
N SER A 363 13.12 1.61 2.31
CA SER A 363 13.09 2.95 1.71
C SER A 363 11.70 3.56 1.69
N ASN A 364 10.66 2.75 1.46
CA ASN A 364 9.27 3.22 1.44
C ASN A 364 8.72 3.57 2.83
N LEU A 365 9.28 3.00 3.91
CA LEU A 365 8.89 3.39 5.26
C LEU A 365 9.12 4.87 5.53
N LEU A 366 10.17 5.45 4.95
CA LEU A 366 10.50 6.87 5.14
C LEU A 366 9.51 7.81 4.47
N LEU A 367 8.89 7.33 3.40
CA LEU A 367 8.03 8.11 2.52
C LEU A 367 6.55 8.13 2.96
N LYS A 368 6.21 7.45 4.07
CA LYS A 368 4.83 7.33 4.54
C LYS A 368 4.29 8.58 5.22
N GLU A 369 5.13 9.47 5.75
CA GLU A 369 4.68 10.72 6.39
C GLU A 369 4.70 11.88 5.39
N LYS A 370 3.52 12.41 5.07
CA LYS A 370 3.30 13.47 4.08
C LYS A 370 3.42 14.91 4.63
N GLU A 371 3.70 15.07 5.92
CA GLU A 371 3.39 16.34 6.60
C GLU A 371 4.47 17.42 6.46
N ASP A 372 5.76 17.07 6.34
CA ASP A 372 6.84 18.06 6.26
C ASP A 372 7.85 17.75 5.15
N ILE A 373 7.49 18.15 3.94
CA ILE A 373 8.32 17.99 2.75
C ILE A 373 9.70 18.69 2.91
N ARG A 374 9.79 19.72 3.74
CA ARG A 374 11.06 20.40 4.06
C ARG A 374 12.03 19.51 4.84
N LEU A 375 11.51 18.68 5.76
CA LEU A 375 12.31 17.73 6.52
C LEU A 375 12.79 16.60 5.61
N ILE A 376 11.94 16.09 4.73
CA ILE A 376 12.34 15.05 3.77
C ILE A 376 13.48 15.54 2.89
N VAL A 377 13.41 16.76 2.37
CA VAL A 377 14.49 17.36 1.58
C VAL A 377 15.80 17.49 2.36
N GLN A 378 15.75 18.01 3.59
CA GLN A 378 16.95 18.23 4.41
C GLN A 378 17.60 16.91 4.85
N PHE A 379 16.78 15.93 5.21
CA PHE A 379 17.28 14.64 5.70
C PHE A 379 17.43 13.58 4.61
N PHE A 380 16.98 13.82 3.38
CA PHE A 380 17.15 12.89 2.26
C PHE A 380 18.62 12.54 2.04
N GLN A 381 19.51 13.53 2.17
CA GLN A 381 20.95 13.28 2.02
C GLN A 381 21.49 12.37 3.12
N GLU A 382 21.18 12.66 4.37
CA GLU A 382 21.60 11.86 5.51
C GLU A 382 21.02 10.44 5.44
N PHE A 383 19.74 10.32 5.08
CA PHE A 383 19.08 9.04 4.88
C PHE A 383 19.75 8.20 3.80
N PHE A 384 19.98 8.81 2.63
CA PHE A 384 20.52 8.09 1.49
C PHE A 384 21.97 7.64 1.74
N GLU A 385 22.79 8.45 2.43
CA GLU A 385 24.12 8.02 2.85
C GLU A 385 24.06 6.87 3.86
N LYS A 386 23.12 6.88 4.82
CA LYS A 386 22.92 5.73 5.71
C LYS A 386 22.49 4.47 4.96
N LEU A 387 21.62 4.59 3.96
CA LEU A 387 21.20 3.47 3.13
C LEU A 387 22.34 2.94 2.24
N GLN A 388 23.19 3.82 1.73
CA GLN A 388 24.41 3.45 1.01
C GLN A 388 25.38 2.70 1.93
N ASN A 389 25.64 3.23 3.12
CA ASN A 389 26.46 2.57 4.14
C ASN A 389 25.89 1.19 4.50
N TYR A 390 24.57 1.08 4.68
CA TYR A 390 23.89 -0.19 4.93
C TYR A 390 24.21 -1.26 3.87
N ILE A 391 24.24 -0.87 2.60
CA ILE A 391 24.51 -1.77 1.47
C ILE A 391 25.97 -2.18 1.37
N GLU A 392 26.87 -1.23 1.63
CA GLU A 392 28.31 -1.48 1.67
C GLU A 392 28.68 -2.41 2.82
N LEU A 393 28.12 -2.18 4.01
CA LEU A 393 28.34 -3.00 5.20
C LEU A 393 27.83 -4.43 5.01
N LYS A 394 26.62 -4.60 4.43
CA LYS A 394 26.04 -5.92 4.11
C LYS A 394 26.55 -6.56 2.82
N ARG A 395 27.47 -5.89 2.10
CA ARG A 395 28.08 -6.38 0.84
C ARG A 395 27.04 -6.80 -0.21
N LEU A 396 25.97 -6.02 -0.35
CA LEU A 396 24.93 -6.29 -1.33
C LEU A 396 25.38 -5.82 -2.72
N ASN A 397 25.10 -6.61 -3.75
CA ASN A 397 25.47 -6.31 -5.14
C ASN A 397 24.52 -5.28 -5.78
N VAL A 398 24.31 -4.13 -5.15
CA VAL A 398 23.46 -3.06 -5.68
C VAL A 398 24.28 -1.79 -5.77
N THR A 399 24.29 -1.17 -6.96
CA THR A 399 25.03 0.08 -7.15
C THR A 399 24.26 1.27 -6.57
N ARG A 400 24.98 2.32 -6.16
CA ARG A 400 24.38 3.62 -5.78
C ARG A 400 23.37 4.11 -6.80
N LYS A 401 23.68 3.88 -8.09
CA LYS A 401 22.83 4.31 -9.21
C LYS A 401 21.49 3.57 -9.28
N GLU A 402 21.50 2.26 -9.06
CA GLU A 402 20.28 1.44 -9.07
C GLU A 402 19.39 1.74 -7.87
N LEU A 403 19.99 2.02 -6.71
CA LEU A 403 19.26 2.38 -5.50
C LEU A 403 18.49 3.67 -5.66
N LEU A 404 19.16 4.73 -6.13
CA LEU A 404 18.51 6.02 -6.41
C LEU A 404 17.40 5.84 -7.44
N ARG A 405 17.63 5.06 -8.52
CA ARG A 405 16.57 4.77 -9.50
C ARG A 405 15.37 4.09 -8.84
N SER A 406 15.59 3.04 -8.06
CA SER A 406 14.50 2.32 -7.38
C SER A 406 13.78 3.17 -6.32
N PHE A 407 14.50 4.07 -5.65
CA PHE A 407 13.95 4.99 -4.67
C PHE A 407 13.07 6.05 -5.34
N PHE A 408 13.56 6.66 -6.42
CA PHE A 408 12.80 7.65 -7.19
C PHE A 408 11.61 7.01 -7.92
N GLU A 409 11.74 5.77 -8.40
CA GLU A 409 10.62 4.99 -8.94
C GLU A 409 9.52 4.83 -7.88
N ALA A 410 9.86 4.34 -6.68
CA ALA A 410 8.89 4.22 -5.59
C ALA A 410 8.29 5.56 -5.15
N LEU A 411 9.11 6.63 -5.11
CA LEU A 411 8.64 8.00 -4.87
C LEU A 411 7.62 8.44 -5.91
N THR A 412 7.87 8.23 -7.20
CA THR A 412 6.94 8.63 -8.27
C THR A 412 5.61 7.90 -8.21
N GLU A 413 5.58 6.69 -7.63
CA GLU A 413 4.33 5.96 -7.39
C GLU A 413 3.55 6.46 -6.17
N ILE A 414 4.25 6.98 -5.15
CA ILE A 414 3.64 7.42 -3.89
C ILE A 414 3.25 8.90 -3.94
N ASP A 415 4.18 9.77 -4.37
CA ASP A 415 4.06 11.23 -4.39
C ASP A 415 5.07 11.87 -5.36
N PHE A 416 4.59 12.25 -6.56
CA PHE A 416 5.43 12.88 -7.58
C PHE A 416 5.79 14.34 -7.26
N GLU A 417 5.00 15.04 -6.44
CA GLU A 417 5.29 16.41 -6.02
C GLU A 417 6.51 16.45 -5.07
N LEU A 418 6.64 15.43 -4.21
CA LEU A 418 7.82 15.23 -3.38
C LEU A 418 9.07 14.97 -4.23
N CYS A 419 8.93 14.19 -5.31
CA CYS A 419 10.01 13.99 -6.28
C CYS A 419 10.49 15.33 -6.85
N LEU A 420 9.56 16.16 -7.35
CA LEU A 420 9.89 17.51 -7.86
C LEU A 420 10.61 18.35 -6.80
N LYS A 421 10.13 18.37 -5.55
CA LYS A 421 10.76 19.16 -4.47
C LYS A 421 12.18 18.70 -4.14
N ILE A 422 12.46 17.39 -4.24
CA ILE A 422 13.82 16.89 -4.13
C ILE A 422 14.65 17.42 -5.31
N PHE A 423 14.18 17.33 -6.56
CA PHE A 423 14.89 17.88 -7.72
C PHE A 423 15.11 19.41 -7.62
N GLN A 424 14.14 20.16 -7.12
CA GLN A 424 14.24 21.61 -6.82
C GLN A 424 15.34 21.95 -5.81
N THR A 425 15.81 20.98 -5.03
CA THR A 425 16.92 21.21 -4.08
C THR A 425 18.29 20.98 -4.71
N TYR A 426 18.31 20.35 -5.88
CA TYR A 426 19.46 20.15 -6.74
C TYR A 426 19.46 21.09 -7.95
N THR A 427 18.49 22.01 -8.07
CA THR A 427 18.43 22.95 -9.19
C THR A 427 19.65 23.86 -9.23
N ILE A 428 20.17 23.99 -10.44
CA ILE A 428 21.45 24.62 -10.74
C ILE A 428 21.32 26.14 -10.92
N VAL A 429 20.09 26.62 -11.12
CA VAL A 429 19.77 27.97 -11.64
C VAL A 429 20.33 29.13 -10.79
N ASP A 430 20.65 28.92 -9.50
CA ASP A 430 21.16 29.99 -8.61
C ASP A 430 22.37 29.62 -7.74
N ARG A 431 23.08 28.50 -8.00
CA ARG A 431 24.16 28.02 -7.09
C ARG A 431 25.56 28.16 -7.68
N SER A 432 26.49 28.53 -6.82
CA SER A 432 27.91 28.58 -7.15
C SER A 432 28.49 27.16 -7.37
N PRO A 433 29.59 27.01 -8.14
CA PRO A 433 30.23 25.71 -8.38
C PRO A 433 30.64 24.98 -7.09
N GLU A 434 31.04 25.74 -6.06
CA GLU A 434 31.43 25.24 -4.73
C GLU A 434 30.23 24.71 -3.94
N GLU A 435 29.05 25.32 -4.08
CA GLU A 435 27.79 24.82 -3.50
C GLU A 435 27.28 23.56 -4.20
N LEU A 436 27.62 23.38 -5.49
CA LEU A 436 27.34 22.15 -6.25
C LEU A 436 28.21 20.98 -5.80
N GLU A 437 29.51 21.22 -5.53
CA GLU A 437 30.42 20.18 -5.01
C GLU A 437 30.02 19.69 -3.60
N ASN A 438 29.32 20.53 -2.84
CA ASN A 438 28.80 20.17 -1.51
C ASN A 438 27.52 19.30 -1.57
N LEU A 439 26.83 19.20 -2.71
CA LEU A 439 25.67 18.33 -2.91
C LEU A 439 26.10 16.89 -3.20
N ARG A 440 26.56 16.19 -2.16
CA ARG A 440 27.16 14.84 -2.19
C ARG A 440 26.37 13.71 -2.89
N ILE A 441 25.11 13.92 -3.30
CA ILE A 441 24.31 12.85 -3.92
C ILE A 441 24.55 12.70 -5.43
N LEU A 442 24.72 13.81 -6.16
CA LEU A 442 24.75 13.83 -7.62
C LEU A 442 25.98 14.59 -8.13
N ASN A 443 27.17 14.02 -7.95
CA ASN A 443 28.44 14.59 -8.46
C ASN A 443 28.53 14.63 -10.01
N ASP A 444 27.53 14.08 -10.71
CA ASP A 444 27.47 13.94 -12.16
C ASP A 444 26.12 14.46 -12.72
N PRO A 445 26.11 15.58 -13.47
CA PRO A 445 24.88 16.15 -14.04
C PRO A 445 24.20 15.20 -15.03
N ASN A 446 24.96 14.33 -15.72
CA ASN A 446 24.39 13.34 -16.64
C ASN A 446 23.46 12.37 -15.90
N TYR A 447 23.84 12.02 -14.67
CA TYR A 447 23.09 11.07 -13.86
C TYR A 447 21.80 11.68 -13.27
N LEU A 448 21.80 12.99 -12.98
CA LEU A 448 20.60 13.73 -12.61
C LEU A 448 19.58 13.75 -13.77
N ILE A 449 20.05 13.95 -15.01
CA ILE A 449 19.20 13.87 -16.21
C ILE A 449 18.64 12.45 -16.40
N GLU A 450 19.47 11.41 -16.31
CA GLU A 450 19.00 10.03 -16.41
C GLU A 450 17.91 9.69 -15.37
N LEU A 451 18.06 10.17 -14.14
CA LEU A 451 17.07 9.98 -13.08
C LEU A 451 15.77 10.72 -13.38
N ALA A 452 15.84 11.96 -13.85
CA ALA A 452 14.67 12.74 -14.25
C ALA A 452 13.89 12.03 -15.38
N LEU A 453 14.59 11.60 -16.43
CA LEU A 453 14.01 10.81 -17.52
C LEU A 453 13.37 9.51 -17.01
N HIS A 454 14.00 8.84 -16.05
CA HIS A 454 13.43 7.63 -15.43
C HIS A 454 12.13 7.96 -14.67
N CYS A 455 12.10 9.02 -13.87
CA CYS A 455 10.90 9.46 -13.14
C CYS A 455 9.74 9.77 -14.09
N LEU A 456 10.01 10.50 -15.18
CA LEU A 456 9.02 10.83 -16.21
C LEU A 456 8.44 9.58 -16.90
N ASN A 457 9.26 8.55 -17.10
CA ASN A 457 8.82 7.29 -17.67
C ASN A 457 8.02 6.41 -16.68
N CYS A 458 8.24 6.55 -15.38
CA CYS A 458 7.53 5.79 -14.34
C CYS A 458 6.22 6.45 -13.87
N HIS A 459 6.06 7.73 -14.15
CA HIS A 459 4.91 8.54 -13.75
C HIS A 459 3.57 7.99 -14.27
N ASN A 460 2.59 7.90 -13.36
CA ASN A 460 1.29 7.26 -13.60
C ASN A 460 0.09 8.22 -13.63
N ASP A 461 0.20 9.44 -13.08
CA ASP A 461 -0.98 10.29 -12.86
C ASP A 461 -1.15 11.35 -13.98
N PRO A 462 -2.15 11.23 -14.87
CA PRO A 462 -2.32 12.16 -15.98
C PRO A 462 -2.66 13.61 -15.56
N GLU A 463 -3.12 13.85 -14.33
CA GLU A 463 -3.47 15.20 -13.85
C GLU A 463 -2.23 16.01 -13.42
N GLN A 464 -1.07 15.34 -13.23
CA GLN A 464 0.16 15.94 -12.70
C GLN A 464 1.20 16.30 -13.79
N ILE A 465 0.75 16.55 -15.04
CA ILE A 465 1.65 16.89 -16.15
C ILE A 465 2.43 18.18 -15.91
N SER A 466 1.83 19.17 -15.21
CA SER A 466 2.53 20.40 -14.82
C SER A 466 3.75 20.12 -13.94
N ILE A 467 3.69 19.11 -13.07
CA ILE A 467 4.82 18.67 -12.24
C ILE A 467 5.91 18.06 -13.12
N ALA A 468 5.54 17.35 -14.19
CA ALA A 468 6.49 16.76 -15.14
C ALA A 468 7.26 17.83 -15.92
N PHE A 469 6.60 18.91 -16.36
CA PHE A 469 7.27 20.06 -16.97
C PHE A 469 8.20 20.77 -15.97
N ASN A 470 7.70 21.06 -14.76
CA ASN A 470 8.52 21.69 -13.71
C ASN A 470 9.77 20.85 -13.36
N LEU A 471 9.70 19.52 -13.47
CA LEU A 471 10.83 18.62 -13.24
C LEU A 471 11.89 18.76 -14.35
N ILE A 472 11.48 18.96 -15.59
CA ILE A 472 12.40 19.26 -16.71
C ILE A 472 13.03 20.65 -16.53
N GLU A 473 12.27 21.65 -16.10
CA GLU A 473 12.79 22.98 -15.79
C GLU A 473 13.84 22.98 -14.66
N CYS A 474 13.84 21.95 -13.82
CA CYS A 474 14.83 21.82 -12.75
C CYS A 474 16.23 21.36 -13.24
N LEU A 475 16.35 20.96 -14.51
CA LEU A 475 17.56 20.38 -15.08
C LEU A 475 18.63 21.44 -15.42
N PRO A 476 19.92 21.05 -15.47
CA PRO A 476 21.02 21.94 -15.81
C PRO A 476 20.86 22.68 -17.15
N ASP A 477 21.15 23.99 -17.17
CA ASP A 477 21.28 24.76 -18.41
C ASP A 477 22.42 24.22 -19.30
N ARG A 478 22.14 24.06 -20.59
CA ARG A 478 23.08 23.51 -21.59
C ARG A 478 24.44 24.21 -21.57
N ASP A 479 24.44 25.53 -21.49
CA ASP A 479 25.66 26.35 -21.55
C ASP A 479 26.46 26.31 -20.24
N GLN A 480 25.79 26.33 -19.09
CA GLN A 480 26.44 26.28 -17.78
C GLN A 480 27.11 24.93 -17.53
N THR A 481 26.45 23.84 -17.91
CA THR A 481 26.96 22.47 -17.69
C THR A 481 28.14 22.14 -18.61
N GLN A 482 28.12 22.63 -19.85
CA GLN A 482 29.27 22.53 -20.76
C GLN A 482 30.49 23.26 -20.23
N SER A 483 30.31 24.37 -19.50
CA SER A 483 31.42 25.10 -18.87
C SER A 483 31.99 24.35 -17.66
N LEU A 484 31.14 23.80 -16.78
CA LEU A 484 31.53 23.00 -15.61
C LEU A 484 32.23 21.69 -15.98
N MET A 485 31.86 21.08 -17.12
CA MET A 485 32.54 19.88 -17.62
C MET A 485 33.93 20.18 -18.21
N LYS A 486 34.17 21.41 -18.69
CA LYS A 486 35.47 21.86 -19.24
C LYS A 486 36.49 22.23 -18.14
N THR A 487 36.04 22.68 -16.97
CA THR A 487 36.90 23.16 -15.87
C THR A 487 37.45 22.07 -14.94
N ARG A 488 37.00 20.80 -15.05
CA ARG A 488 37.59 19.68 -14.26
C ARG A 488 39.00 19.35 -14.78
N GLU A 489 40.02 20.01 -14.23
CA GLU A 489 41.42 19.95 -14.71
C GLU A 489 42.08 18.55 -14.68
N ASN A 490 41.51 17.57 -13.96
CA ASN A 490 42.19 16.29 -13.66
C ASN A 490 41.71 15.04 -14.44
N GLN A 491 40.90 15.15 -15.49
CA GLN A 491 40.45 14.00 -16.32
C GLN A 491 41.09 13.99 -17.72
N ASN A 492 41.40 12.78 -18.24
CA ASN A 492 41.94 12.57 -19.58
C ASN A 492 41.04 13.20 -20.67
N ASP A 493 41.60 13.87 -21.68
CA ASP A 493 40.86 14.59 -22.73
C ASP A 493 39.83 13.73 -23.49
N ARG A 494 40.07 12.40 -23.58
CA ARG A 494 39.14 11.43 -24.18
C ARG A 494 37.90 11.18 -23.32
N GLU A 495 38.05 11.10 -22.00
CA GLU A 495 36.92 10.88 -21.08
C GLU A 495 36.06 12.14 -20.95
N LYS A 496 36.68 13.32 -20.98
CA LYS A 496 35.99 14.61 -21.08
C LYS A 496 35.12 14.70 -22.33
N SER A 497 35.70 14.39 -23.49
CA SER A 497 34.99 14.42 -24.78
C SER A 497 33.82 13.42 -24.81
N LYS A 498 33.99 12.25 -24.21
CA LYS A 498 32.93 11.23 -24.12
C LYS A 498 31.76 11.68 -23.23
N LYS A 499 32.04 12.25 -22.05
CA LYS A 499 31.00 12.74 -21.13
C LYS A 499 30.21 13.92 -21.69
N VAL A 500 30.87 14.81 -22.44
CA VAL A 500 30.20 15.93 -23.14
C VAL A 500 29.29 15.41 -24.25
N ALA A 501 29.74 14.41 -25.02
CA ALA A 501 28.90 13.78 -26.05
C ALA A 501 27.68 13.04 -25.43
N GLU A 502 27.89 12.33 -24.31
CA GLU A 502 26.80 11.70 -23.54
C GLU A 502 25.80 12.75 -23.02
N PHE A 503 26.27 13.89 -22.51
CA PHE A 503 25.42 15.00 -22.09
C PHE A 503 24.59 15.57 -23.24
N GLU A 504 25.20 15.80 -24.41
CA GLU A 504 24.48 16.29 -25.60
C GLU A 504 23.40 15.31 -26.07
N GLN A 505 23.66 14.01 -25.98
CA GLN A 505 22.67 12.98 -26.30
C GLN A 505 21.49 13.01 -25.31
N LEU A 506 21.78 13.03 -24.00
CA LEU A 506 20.75 13.09 -22.96
C LEU A 506 19.89 14.36 -23.06
N ASN A 507 20.48 15.48 -23.45
CA ASN A 507 19.73 16.72 -23.70
C ASN A 507 18.80 16.64 -24.91
N LYS A 508 19.18 15.91 -25.97
CA LYS A 508 18.25 15.62 -27.08
C LYS A 508 17.10 14.74 -26.62
N GLU A 509 17.36 13.77 -25.74
CA GLU A 509 16.31 12.95 -25.14
C GLU A 509 15.36 13.78 -24.26
N ILE A 510 15.86 14.80 -23.54
CA ILE A 510 15.02 15.75 -22.81
C ILE A 510 14.14 16.56 -23.77
N ASP A 511 14.70 17.16 -24.83
CA ASP A 511 13.90 17.94 -25.81
C ASP A 511 12.78 17.08 -26.41
N GLU A 512 13.10 15.83 -26.73
CA GLU A 512 12.14 14.87 -27.22
C GLU A 512 11.04 14.52 -26.21
N MET A 513 11.38 14.47 -24.92
CA MET A 513 10.43 14.20 -23.84
C MET A 513 9.55 15.42 -23.54
N GLU A 514 10.10 16.63 -23.59
CA GLU A 514 9.34 17.88 -23.49
C GLU A 514 8.33 18.00 -24.64
N TYR A 515 8.77 17.73 -25.88
CA TYR A 515 7.86 17.66 -27.03
C TYR A 515 6.76 16.61 -26.82
N LEU A 516 7.10 15.43 -26.31
CA LEU A 516 6.11 14.40 -26.00
C LEU A 516 5.11 14.81 -24.91
N LEU A 517 5.58 15.49 -23.86
CA LEU A 517 4.71 16.01 -22.81
C LEU A 517 3.73 17.06 -23.37
N SER A 518 4.18 17.93 -24.28
CA SER A 518 3.31 18.90 -24.94
C SER A 518 2.19 18.23 -25.77
N ILE A 519 2.51 17.13 -26.44
CA ILE A 519 1.52 16.33 -27.17
C ILE A 519 0.54 15.67 -26.20
N ILE A 520 1.03 15.12 -25.09
CA ILE A 520 0.20 14.47 -24.07
C ILE A 520 -0.75 15.48 -23.41
N GLU A 521 -0.26 16.68 -23.08
CA GLU A 521 -1.05 17.77 -22.52
C GLU A 521 -2.19 18.16 -23.46
N ALA A 522 -1.87 18.47 -24.73
CA ALA A 522 -2.86 18.84 -25.74
C ALA A 522 -3.90 17.73 -25.98
N LEU A 523 -3.51 16.45 -25.90
CA LEU A 523 -4.46 15.34 -26.04
C LEU A 523 -5.28 15.11 -24.78
N ASN A 524 -4.76 15.46 -23.60
CA ASN A 524 -5.47 15.30 -22.33
C ASN A 524 -6.53 16.35 -22.07
N GLU A 525 -6.48 17.51 -22.73
CA GLU A 525 -7.60 18.46 -22.81
C GLU A 525 -8.90 17.76 -23.26
N TYR A 526 -8.77 16.73 -24.10
CA TYR A 526 -9.87 15.91 -24.57
C TYR A 526 -10.24 14.74 -23.62
N ASN A 527 -9.86 14.77 -22.34
CA ASN A 527 -10.12 13.72 -21.34
C ASN A 527 -9.51 12.33 -21.65
N ASN A 528 -8.35 12.30 -22.33
CA ASN A 528 -7.70 11.04 -22.72
C ASN A 528 -6.91 10.34 -21.61
N ARG A 529 -6.58 11.07 -20.51
CA ARG A 529 -5.84 10.54 -19.35
C ARG A 529 -4.57 9.76 -19.74
N LEU A 530 -3.80 10.33 -20.65
CA LEU A 530 -2.56 9.79 -21.20
C LEU A 530 -1.38 10.10 -20.28
N THR A 531 -0.48 9.12 -20.15
CA THR A 531 0.83 9.26 -19.48
C THR A 531 1.90 8.57 -20.32
N ILE A 532 3.16 8.97 -20.12
CA ILE A 532 4.29 8.38 -20.85
C ILE A 532 4.41 6.88 -20.57
N LYS A 533 4.21 6.46 -19.32
CA LYS A 533 4.19 5.04 -18.94
C LYS A 533 3.15 4.25 -19.73
N LEU A 534 1.94 4.78 -19.85
CA LEU A 534 0.86 4.13 -20.60
C LEU A 534 1.19 4.04 -22.10
N LEU A 535 1.82 5.08 -22.68
CA LEU A 535 2.28 5.04 -24.07
C LEU A 535 3.36 3.97 -24.27
N ASN A 536 4.33 3.88 -23.36
CA ASN A 536 5.36 2.84 -23.35
C ASN A 536 4.75 1.44 -23.25
N GLU A 537 3.79 1.21 -22.37
CA GLU A 537 3.09 -0.08 -22.26
C GLU A 537 2.35 -0.48 -23.55
N ILE A 538 1.80 0.49 -24.28
CA ILE A 538 1.07 0.24 -25.52
C ILE A 538 2.00 -0.13 -26.67
N THR A 539 3.25 0.32 -26.67
CA THR A 539 4.23 -0.07 -27.69
C THR A 539 4.38 -1.58 -27.81
N PHE A 540 4.31 -2.30 -26.68
CA PHE A 540 4.46 -3.76 -26.59
C PHE A 540 3.16 -4.54 -26.79
N LYS A 541 2.02 -3.85 -26.90
CA LYS A 541 0.70 -4.48 -27.09
C LYS A 541 0.48 -4.94 -28.53
N SER A 542 -0.53 -5.79 -28.74
CA SER A 542 -0.87 -6.28 -30.08
C SER A 542 -1.39 -5.15 -30.98
N LYS A 543 -1.23 -5.29 -32.30
CA LYS A 543 -1.71 -4.30 -33.28
C LYS A 543 -3.18 -3.93 -33.08
N HIS A 544 -4.03 -4.90 -32.74
CA HIS A 544 -5.44 -4.64 -32.46
C HIS A 544 -5.67 -3.76 -31.23
N GLN A 545 -4.92 -3.98 -30.14
CA GLN A 545 -5.01 -3.14 -28.94
C GLN A 545 -4.53 -1.71 -29.19
N LYS A 546 -3.49 -1.53 -30.01
CA LYS A 546 -3.03 -0.20 -30.45
C LYS A 546 -4.12 0.53 -31.24
N ILE A 547 -4.83 -0.17 -32.13
CA ILE A 547 -5.96 0.37 -32.90
C ILE A 547 -7.10 0.82 -31.97
N VAL A 548 -7.53 -0.03 -31.03
CA VAL A 548 -8.60 0.30 -30.07
C VAL A 548 -8.21 1.50 -29.20
N PHE A 549 -6.93 1.63 -28.86
CA PHE A 549 -6.44 2.78 -28.11
C PHE A 549 -6.52 4.08 -28.92
N ILE A 550 -6.15 4.07 -30.21
CA ILE A 550 -6.36 5.23 -31.11
C ILE A 550 -7.85 5.54 -31.24
N GLU A 551 -8.70 4.53 -31.45
CA GLU A 551 -10.16 4.71 -31.53
C GLU A 551 -10.70 5.44 -30.29
N ARG A 552 -10.21 5.10 -29.10
CA ARG A 552 -10.57 5.77 -27.84
C ARG A 552 -10.16 7.24 -27.83
N ILE A 553 -8.93 7.55 -28.25
CA ILE A 553 -8.42 8.94 -28.30
C ILE A 553 -9.26 9.81 -29.23
N VAL A 554 -9.53 9.30 -30.43
CA VAL A 554 -10.35 10.01 -31.42
C VAL A 554 -11.80 10.13 -30.98
N HIS A 555 -12.37 9.10 -30.34
CA HIS A 555 -13.73 9.15 -29.82
C HIS A 555 -13.89 10.19 -28.71
N ASN A 556 -12.91 10.30 -27.82
CA ASN A 556 -12.89 11.30 -26.76
C ASN A 556 -12.81 12.73 -27.30
N PHE A 557 -11.97 12.97 -28.32
CA PHE A 557 -11.98 14.23 -29.07
C PHE A 557 -13.38 14.54 -29.63
N CYS A 558 -13.99 13.57 -30.33
CA CYS A 558 -15.33 13.74 -30.88
C CYS A 558 -16.36 14.08 -29.79
N LYS A 559 -16.25 13.47 -28.60
CA LYS A 559 -17.16 13.71 -27.48
C LYS A 559 -16.94 15.06 -26.79
N ASN A 560 -15.71 15.54 -26.62
CA ASN A 560 -15.47 16.81 -25.91
C ASN A 560 -15.82 18.03 -26.78
N VAL A 561 -15.58 17.95 -28.09
CA VAL A 561 -16.09 18.93 -29.08
C VAL A 561 -17.64 19.00 -29.07
N PHE A 562 -18.34 18.14 -28.31
CA PHE A 562 -19.80 18.25 -28.11
C PHE A 562 -20.19 19.37 -27.17
N ASN A 563 -19.39 19.55 -26.11
CA ASN A 563 -19.81 20.28 -24.94
C ASN A 563 -19.62 21.79 -25.12
N GLU A 564 -18.74 22.21 -26.03
CA GLU A 564 -18.48 23.62 -26.33
C GLU A 564 -19.51 24.23 -27.30
N PHE A 565 -20.11 23.44 -28.18
CA PHE A 565 -21.00 23.95 -29.25
C PHE A 565 -22.51 23.81 -28.97
N ASN A 566 -22.92 23.49 -27.74
CA ASN A 566 -24.29 23.05 -27.43
C ASN A 566 -25.23 24.10 -26.82
N GLU A 567 -24.89 25.40 -26.80
CA GLU A 567 -25.82 26.40 -26.25
C GLU A 567 -26.79 27.07 -27.25
N TYR A 568 -26.61 26.99 -28.58
CA TYR A 568 -27.47 27.77 -29.50
C TYR A 568 -27.88 27.18 -30.86
N ASP A 569 -27.52 25.94 -31.23
CA ASP A 569 -27.69 25.48 -32.62
C ASP A 569 -28.92 24.60 -32.93
N GLU A 570 -30.00 24.68 -32.15
CA GLU A 570 -31.23 23.95 -32.50
C GLU A 570 -32.14 24.64 -33.54
N ILE A 571 -31.89 25.90 -34.00
CA ILE A 571 -32.94 26.62 -34.78
C ILE A 571 -32.51 27.43 -36.04
N SER A 572 -31.26 27.82 -36.33
CA SER A 572 -30.99 28.66 -37.53
C SER A 572 -30.15 27.99 -38.62
N ASP A 573 -30.79 27.67 -39.75
CA ASP A 573 -30.18 27.38 -41.06
C ASP A 573 -29.66 28.66 -41.76
N ASP A 574 -29.23 29.69 -41.02
CA ASP A 574 -28.76 30.96 -41.60
C ASP A 574 -27.23 31.03 -41.65
N ASP A 575 -26.73 31.51 -42.80
CA ASP A 575 -25.34 31.54 -43.28
C ASP A 575 -24.35 32.43 -42.47
N SER A 576 -24.37 32.43 -41.13
CA SER A 576 -23.39 33.17 -40.29
C SER A 576 -22.26 32.29 -39.70
N ASP A 577 -21.99 31.13 -40.30
CA ASP A 577 -21.21 30.00 -39.74
C ASP A 577 -19.71 29.95 -40.13
N ASP A 578 -19.14 30.97 -40.79
CA ASP A 578 -17.80 30.85 -41.38
C ASP A 578 -16.64 30.95 -40.38
N GLU A 579 -16.77 31.73 -39.28
CA GLU A 579 -15.72 31.83 -38.24
C GLU A 579 -15.60 30.54 -37.40
N ASP A 580 -16.72 29.90 -37.05
CA ASP A 580 -16.74 28.67 -36.24
C ASP A 580 -16.25 27.43 -37.00
N LYS A 581 -16.40 27.41 -38.33
CA LYS A 581 -15.84 26.34 -39.18
C LYS A 581 -14.32 26.38 -39.24
N GLU A 582 -13.74 27.58 -39.23
CA GLU A 582 -12.29 27.77 -39.29
C GLU A 582 -11.65 27.33 -37.96
N SER A 583 -12.27 27.66 -36.82
CA SER A 583 -11.82 27.22 -35.47
C SER A 583 -11.76 25.70 -35.33
N LEU A 584 -12.86 25.00 -35.67
CA LEU A 584 -12.89 23.53 -35.58
C LEU A 584 -11.85 22.88 -36.51
N HIS A 585 -11.61 23.46 -37.69
CA HIS A 585 -10.64 22.92 -38.62
C HIS A 585 -9.20 23.07 -38.08
N ASP A 586 -8.89 24.18 -37.43
CA ASP A 586 -7.57 24.45 -36.86
C ASP A 586 -7.30 23.60 -35.61
N GLU A 587 -8.28 23.46 -34.71
CA GLU A 587 -8.21 22.52 -33.57
C GLU A 587 -7.99 21.08 -34.06
N TRP A 588 -8.73 20.65 -35.09
CA TRP A 588 -8.55 19.34 -35.69
C TRP A 588 -7.16 19.15 -36.31
N LYS A 589 -6.62 20.17 -37.00
CA LYS A 589 -5.27 20.09 -37.59
C LYS A 589 -4.23 19.84 -36.50
N ILE A 590 -4.28 20.56 -35.39
CA ILE A 590 -3.36 20.41 -34.25
C ILE A 590 -3.52 19.01 -33.65
N PHE A 591 -4.75 18.59 -33.37
CA PHE A 591 -5.04 17.24 -32.85
C PHE A 591 -4.52 16.12 -33.76
N PHE A 592 -4.75 16.24 -35.07
CA PHE A 592 -4.32 15.25 -36.06
C PHE A 592 -2.79 15.17 -36.18
N LEU A 593 -2.09 16.31 -36.14
CA LEU A 593 -0.63 16.35 -36.14
C LEU A 593 -0.07 15.68 -34.88
N ASN A 594 -0.61 16.01 -33.71
CA ASN A 594 -0.25 15.40 -32.43
C ASN A 594 -0.45 13.87 -32.43
N LEU A 595 -1.60 13.41 -32.95
CA LEU A 595 -1.90 11.98 -33.07
C LEU A 595 -0.95 11.27 -34.04
N LYS A 596 -0.59 11.92 -35.16
CA LYS A 596 0.36 11.38 -36.14
C LYS A 596 1.76 11.24 -35.54
N ASP A 597 2.19 12.20 -34.74
CA ASP A 597 3.50 12.16 -34.10
C ASP A 597 3.56 11.12 -32.96
N LEU A 598 2.49 10.96 -32.16
CA LEU A 598 2.36 9.82 -31.25
C LEU A 598 2.46 8.49 -31.98
N LYS A 599 1.74 8.37 -33.10
CA LYS A 599 1.75 7.15 -33.91
C LYS A 599 3.15 6.84 -34.44
N LYS A 600 3.90 7.85 -34.91
CA LYS A 600 5.27 7.66 -35.40
C LYS A 600 6.20 7.12 -34.31
N LYS A 601 6.05 7.57 -33.06
CA LYS A 601 6.97 7.21 -31.97
C LYS A 601 6.59 5.90 -31.27
N PHE A 602 5.30 5.64 -31.04
CA PHE A 602 4.85 4.48 -30.23
C PHE A 602 4.16 3.37 -31.04
N MET A 603 3.70 3.64 -32.26
CA MET A 603 2.84 2.74 -33.05
C MET A 603 3.30 2.62 -34.51
N THR A 604 4.58 2.29 -34.69
CA THR A 604 5.23 2.15 -36.00
C THR A 604 4.57 1.11 -36.93
N ASP A 605 3.87 0.12 -36.35
CA ASP A 605 3.25 -1.01 -37.07
C ASP A 605 1.94 -0.65 -37.79
N ILE A 606 1.38 0.53 -37.48
CA ILE A 606 0.14 1.04 -38.09
C ILE A 606 0.55 1.88 -39.30
N THR A 607 -0.07 1.68 -40.46
CA THR A 607 0.21 2.53 -41.63
C THR A 607 -0.57 3.84 -41.53
N ASP A 608 -0.13 4.88 -42.24
CA ASP A 608 -0.86 6.15 -42.25
C ASP A 608 -2.27 5.97 -42.87
N GLU A 609 -2.44 5.03 -43.81
CA GLU A 609 -3.74 4.67 -44.38
C GLU A 609 -4.67 4.01 -43.35
N GLU A 610 -4.15 3.10 -42.52
CA GLU A 610 -4.91 2.48 -41.42
C GLU A 610 -5.32 3.51 -40.37
N LEU A 611 -4.43 4.47 -40.03
CA LEU A 611 -4.74 5.55 -39.10
C LEU A 611 -5.89 6.42 -39.63
N VAL A 612 -5.81 6.83 -40.90
CA VAL A 612 -6.88 7.61 -41.55
C VAL A 612 -8.19 6.82 -41.58
N LYS A 613 -8.14 5.51 -41.85
CA LYS A 613 -9.33 4.63 -41.84
C LYS A 613 -10.02 4.60 -40.48
N ILE A 614 -9.25 4.50 -39.40
CA ILE A 614 -9.76 4.54 -38.02
C ILE A 614 -10.41 5.89 -37.74
N ILE A 615 -9.72 6.97 -38.07
CA ILE A 615 -10.20 8.34 -37.89
C ILE A 615 -11.52 8.57 -38.62
N VAL A 616 -11.59 8.23 -39.92
CA VAL A 616 -12.81 8.36 -40.73
C VAL A 616 -13.96 7.58 -40.09
N LYS A 617 -13.72 6.35 -39.65
CA LYS A 617 -14.76 5.55 -38.97
C LYS A 617 -15.23 6.20 -37.67
N CYS A 618 -14.33 6.69 -36.82
CA CYS A 618 -14.68 7.36 -35.57
C CYS A 618 -15.43 8.68 -35.79
N LEU A 619 -14.98 9.50 -36.73
CA LEU A 619 -15.63 10.76 -37.10
C LEU A 619 -17.02 10.50 -37.68
N LEU A 620 -17.18 9.48 -38.52
CA LEU A 620 -18.48 9.13 -39.08
C LEU A 620 -19.45 8.61 -38.03
N LEU A 621 -18.98 7.93 -36.98
CA LEU A 621 -19.82 7.43 -35.88
C LEU A 621 -20.03 8.47 -34.75
N SER A 622 -19.53 9.69 -34.91
CA SER A 622 -19.65 10.76 -33.91
C SER A 622 -21.06 11.34 -33.77
N SER A 623 -22.00 10.96 -34.66
CA SER A 623 -23.37 11.49 -34.74
C SER A 623 -23.44 13.02 -34.86
N ARG A 624 -22.54 13.62 -35.65
CA ARG A 624 -22.56 15.07 -35.92
C ARG A 624 -22.27 15.42 -37.35
N LYS A 625 -23.03 16.37 -37.90
CA LYS A 625 -22.88 16.86 -39.26
C LYS A 625 -21.47 17.42 -39.53
N ARG A 626 -20.96 18.33 -38.68
CA ARG A 626 -19.64 18.97 -38.87
C ARG A 626 -18.48 17.96 -38.83
N LEU A 627 -18.48 17.00 -37.90
CA LEU A 627 -17.45 15.94 -37.82
C LEU A 627 -17.57 14.91 -38.96
N ILE A 628 -18.81 14.59 -39.36
CA ILE A 628 -19.09 13.77 -40.54
C ILE A 628 -18.52 14.47 -41.77
N GLU A 629 -18.75 15.78 -41.97
CA GLU A 629 -18.16 16.61 -43.03
C GLU A 629 -16.62 16.61 -43.01
N LEU A 630 -16.00 16.75 -41.83
CA LEU A 630 -14.54 16.63 -41.68
C LEU A 630 -14.02 15.24 -42.10
N ALA A 631 -14.77 14.16 -41.87
CA ALA A 631 -14.39 12.83 -42.31
C ALA A 631 -14.22 12.75 -43.83
N PHE A 632 -14.98 13.55 -44.60
CA PHE A 632 -14.87 13.58 -46.06
C PHE A 632 -13.61 14.26 -46.55
N ASN A 633 -13.07 15.24 -45.82
CA ASN A 633 -11.80 15.90 -46.18
C ASN A 633 -10.61 14.92 -46.16
N HIS A 634 -10.76 13.78 -45.49
CA HIS A 634 -9.77 12.71 -45.39
C HIS A 634 -9.97 11.57 -46.40
N ILE A 635 -10.99 11.65 -47.26
CA ILE A 635 -11.24 10.69 -48.34
C ILE A 635 -10.88 11.36 -49.67
N ASP A 636 -9.99 10.73 -50.45
CA ASP A 636 -9.56 11.25 -51.74
C ASP A 636 -10.58 10.90 -52.83
N PHE A 637 -11.30 11.92 -53.29
CA PHE A 637 -12.30 11.80 -54.36
C PHE A 637 -11.80 12.35 -55.72
N GLN A 638 -10.70 13.10 -55.74
CA GLN A 638 -10.06 13.60 -56.96
C GLN A 638 -8.67 12.97 -57.09
N SER A 639 -8.45 12.26 -58.19
CA SER A 639 -7.33 11.35 -58.40
C SER A 639 -5.99 12.04 -58.69
N ASN A 640 -5.61 13.15 -58.02
CA ASN A 640 -4.38 13.86 -58.41
C ASN A 640 -3.64 14.76 -57.38
N ASP A 641 -3.91 14.76 -56.07
CA ASP A 641 -3.04 15.53 -55.13
C ASP A 641 -2.43 14.69 -54.01
N CYS A 642 -1.10 14.78 -53.89
CA CYS A 642 -0.21 13.89 -53.13
C CYS A 642 -0.18 14.14 -51.61
N LEU A 643 -1.32 14.06 -50.91
CA LEU A 643 -1.33 14.01 -49.44
C LEU A 643 -2.28 12.91 -48.91
N LYS A 644 -1.69 11.76 -48.53
CA LYS A 644 -2.20 10.67 -47.66
C LYS A 644 -3.67 10.77 -47.21
N ARG A 645 -4.61 10.56 -48.13
CA ARG A 645 -6.04 10.40 -47.85
C ARG A 645 -6.49 8.99 -48.23
N LEU A 646 -7.63 8.58 -47.69
CA LEU A 646 -8.18 7.24 -47.92
C LEU A 646 -8.68 7.11 -49.38
N ASN A 647 -8.39 5.99 -50.03
CA ASN A 647 -8.89 5.70 -51.38
C ASN A 647 -10.44 5.79 -51.43
N CYS A 648 -10.97 6.45 -52.47
CA CYS A 648 -12.40 6.56 -52.76
C CYS A 648 -13.19 5.23 -52.62
N PHE A 649 -12.62 4.11 -53.08
CA PHE A 649 -13.29 2.80 -52.97
C PHE A 649 -13.47 2.35 -51.51
N GLU A 650 -12.45 2.53 -50.67
CA GLU A 650 -12.55 2.18 -49.25
C GLU A 650 -13.39 3.20 -48.47
N GLY A 651 -13.25 4.49 -48.78
CA GLY A 651 -14.05 5.55 -48.15
C GLY A 651 -15.55 5.38 -48.40
N THR A 652 -15.94 5.09 -49.64
CA THR A 652 -17.35 4.83 -49.99
C THR A 652 -17.90 3.59 -49.30
N ALA A 653 -17.11 2.52 -49.14
CA ALA A 653 -17.53 1.34 -48.39
C ALA A 653 -17.78 1.64 -46.90
N ILE A 654 -16.89 2.42 -46.26
CA ILE A 654 -17.04 2.82 -44.85
C ILE A 654 -18.25 3.74 -44.67
N LEU A 655 -18.47 4.69 -45.58
CA LEU A 655 -19.62 5.58 -45.57
C LEU A 655 -20.95 4.83 -45.67
N LYS A 656 -21.04 3.87 -46.60
CA LYS A 656 -22.21 2.98 -46.72
C LYS A 656 -22.43 2.18 -45.44
N GLN A 657 -21.37 1.63 -44.86
CA GLN A 657 -21.47 0.86 -43.62
C GLN A 657 -21.96 1.74 -42.46
N ALA A 658 -21.42 2.96 -42.32
CA ALA A 658 -21.85 3.91 -41.30
C ALA A 658 -23.32 4.31 -41.49
N ALA A 659 -23.76 4.57 -42.73
CA ALA A 659 -25.17 4.86 -43.03
C ALA A 659 -26.10 3.70 -42.63
N LYS A 660 -25.71 2.46 -42.94
CA LYS A 660 -26.46 1.26 -42.52
C LYS A 660 -26.49 1.10 -41.00
N ASP A 661 -25.39 1.38 -40.32
CA ASP A 661 -25.34 1.33 -38.86
C ASP A 661 -26.24 2.41 -38.24
N TYR A 662 -26.23 3.63 -38.77
CA TYR A 662 -27.18 4.67 -38.35
C TYR A 662 -28.63 4.25 -38.54
N ILE A 663 -29.00 3.71 -39.71
CA ILE A 663 -30.35 3.23 -39.99
C ILE A 663 -30.75 2.11 -39.02
N LYS A 664 -29.84 1.16 -38.79
CA LYS A 664 -30.08 0.01 -37.92
C LYS A 664 -30.27 0.42 -36.46
N PHE A 665 -29.40 1.26 -35.91
CA PHE A 665 -29.43 1.59 -34.48
C PHE A 665 -30.37 2.74 -34.10
N THR A 666 -31.21 3.20 -35.04
CA THR A 666 -32.21 4.25 -34.77
C THR A 666 -33.18 3.86 -33.65
N SER A 667 -33.38 4.80 -32.73
CA SER A 667 -34.28 4.64 -31.58
C SER A 667 -35.68 5.21 -31.84
N SER A 668 -35.78 6.19 -32.75
CA SER A 668 -37.05 6.81 -33.19
C SER A 668 -36.94 7.34 -34.62
N LEU A 669 -38.07 7.63 -35.27
CA LEU A 669 -38.08 8.28 -36.60
C LEU A 669 -37.88 9.81 -36.53
N ASN A 670 -37.71 10.38 -35.33
CA ASN A 670 -37.28 11.77 -35.11
C ASN A 670 -35.79 11.87 -34.79
N ASP A 671 -35.11 10.72 -34.71
CA ASP A 671 -33.70 10.62 -34.34
C ASP A 671 -32.82 11.30 -35.40
N ALA A 672 -31.90 12.15 -34.94
CA ALA A 672 -30.91 12.82 -35.79
C ALA A 672 -30.07 11.80 -36.60
N SER A 673 -29.97 10.56 -36.11
CA SER A 673 -29.33 9.42 -36.78
C SER A 673 -29.83 9.19 -38.23
N LEU A 674 -31.13 9.38 -38.52
CA LEU A 674 -31.64 9.25 -39.89
C LEU A 674 -31.16 10.39 -40.80
N ARG A 675 -31.01 11.59 -40.23
CA ARG A 675 -30.43 12.74 -40.95
C ARG A 675 -28.95 12.48 -41.26
N PHE A 676 -28.20 11.91 -40.32
CA PHE A 676 -26.80 11.53 -40.55
C PHE A 676 -26.64 10.41 -41.57
N ALA A 677 -27.51 9.39 -41.54
CA ALA A 677 -27.55 8.37 -42.59
C ALA A 677 -27.78 8.99 -43.98
N ARG A 678 -28.74 9.92 -44.08
CA ARG A 678 -29.02 10.66 -45.31
C ARG A 678 -27.82 11.48 -45.79
N ILE A 679 -27.15 12.21 -44.89
CA ILE A 679 -25.94 12.99 -45.22
C ILE A 679 -24.84 12.06 -45.76
N CYS A 680 -24.56 10.93 -45.10
CA CYS A 680 -23.57 9.96 -45.57
C CYS A 680 -23.90 9.43 -46.98
N LEU A 681 -25.16 9.10 -47.26
CA LEU A 681 -25.61 8.58 -48.55
C LEU A 681 -25.66 9.64 -49.66
N GLU A 682 -26.11 10.86 -49.34
CA GLU A 682 -26.10 11.99 -50.28
C GLU A 682 -24.67 12.34 -50.71
N LEU A 683 -23.72 12.25 -49.78
CA LEU A 683 -22.32 12.46 -50.08
C LEU A 683 -21.75 11.35 -50.96
N VAL A 684 -22.09 10.07 -50.72
CA VAL A 684 -21.75 8.97 -51.66
C VAL A 684 -22.38 9.21 -53.04
N LYS A 685 -23.63 9.67 -53.10
CA LYS A 685 -24.36 9.95 -54.33
C LYS A 685 -23.75 11.10 -55.15
N LYS A 686 -23.17 12.12 -54.50
CA LYS A 686 -22.42 13.18 -55.20
C LYS A 686 -21.26 12.63 -56.04
N PHE A 687 -20.62 11.54 -55.58
CA PHE A 687 -19.47 10.95 -56.27
C PHE A 687 -19.84 9.80 -57.20
N ASN A 688 -20.77 8.93 -56.78
CA ASN A 688 -21.26 7.84 -57.61
C ASN A 688 -22.80 7.90 -57.73
N PRO A 689 -23.34 8.71 -58.67
CA PRO A 689 -24.77 8.93 -58.79
C PRO A 689 -25.54 7.66 -59.21
N ASN A 690 -24.86 6.70 -59.84
CA ASN A 690 -25.46 5.46 -60.36
C ASN A 690 -25.33 4.27 -59.40
N ASP A 691 -24.84 4.49 -58.17
CA ASP A 691 -24.71 3.38 -57.22
C ASP A 691 -26.08 2.86 -56.76
N MET A 692 -26.40 1.65 -57.23
CA MET A 692 -27.71 1.02 -57.03
C MET A 692 -28.06 0.80 -55.56
N GLU A 693 -27.05 0.55 -54.72
CA GLU A 693 -27.22 0.28 -53.29
C GLU A 693 -27.45 1.57 -52.49
N THR A 694 -26.69 2.62 -52.75
CA THR A 694 -26.93 3.95 -52.13
C THR A 694 -28.30 4.51 -52.49
N ASN A 695 -28.72 4.36 -53.75
CA ASN A 695 -30.06 4.79 -54.16
C ASN A 695 -31.15 3.95 -53.47
N GLN A 696 -30.94 2.65 -53.25
CA GLN A 696 -31.85 1.82 -52.45
C GLN A 696 -31.99 2.30 -51.02
N ASP A 697 -30.87 2.62 -50.37
CA ASP A 697 -30.87 3.08 -48.98
C ASP A 697 -31.51 4.49 -48.87
N LEU A 698 -31.36 5.34 -49.88
CA LEU A 698 -32.05 6.64 -49.98
C LEU A 698 -33.56 6.48 -50.23
N ASP A 699 -33.95 5.61 -51.17
CA ASP A 699 -35.36 5.27 -51.44
C ASP A 699 -36.04 4.75 -50.16
N PHE A 700 -35.31 3.94 -49.38
CA PHE A 700 -35.77 3.42 -48.09
C PHE A 700 -35.97 4.53 -47.05
N LEU A 701 -35.04 5.48 -46.93
CA LEU A 701 -35.20 6.65 -46.06
C LEU A 701 -36.38 7.54 -46.48
N GLU A 702 -36.60 7.71 -47.78
CA GLU A 702 -37.73 8.46 -48.32
C GLU A 702 -39.06 7.75 -48.04
N ALA A 703 -39.11 6.42 -48.17
CA ALA A 703 -40.27 5.62 -47.80
C ALA A 703 -40.61 5.74 -46.30
N LEU A 704 -39.61 5.73 -45.41
CA LEU A 704 -39.81 5.96 -43.97
C LEU A 704 -40.43 7.34 -43.69
N GLN A 705 -39.96 8.38 -44.40
CA GLN A 705 -40.48 9.74 -44.26
C GLN A 705 -41.94 9.83 -44.73
N ILE A 706 -42.29 9.17 -45.84
CA ILE A 706 -43.67 9.11 -46.35
C ILE A 706 -44.57 8.32 -45.39
N MET A 707 -44.13 7.17 -44.88
CA MET A 707 -44.90 6.37 -43.91
C MET A 707 -45.24 7.15 -42.64
N LYS A 708 -44.29 7.97 -42.16
CA LYS A 708 -44.51 8.84 -41.01
C LYS A 708 -45.44 10.01 -41.31
N ASN A 709 -45.17 10.78 -42.37
CA ASN A 709 -45.91 12.01 -42.64
C ASN A 709 -47.34 11.76 -43.12
N GLU A 710 -47.54 10.74 -43.97
CA GLU A 710 -48.83 10.47 -44.61
C GLU A 710 -49.70 9.48 -43.84
N PHE A 711 -49.09 8.54 -43.12
CA PHE A 711 -49.80 7.46 -42.42
C PHE A 711 -49.59 7.47 -40.89
N LEU A 712 -48.81 8.42 -40.35
CA LEU A 712 -48.52 8.56 -38.91
C LEU A 712 -47.98 7.28 -38.27
N LEU A 713 -47.26 6.47 -39.06
CA LEU A 713 -46.68 5.21 -38.60
C LEU A 713 -45.23 5.41 -38.16
N GLU A 714 -44.99 5.24 -36.86
CA GLU A 714 -43.65 5.28 -36.26
C GLU A 714 -43.05 3.88 -36.09
N ILE A 715 -42.73 3.25 -37.22
CA ILE A 715 -42.12 1.91 -37.24
C ILE A 715 -40.61 2.04 -37.39
N LEU A 716 -39.86 1.33 -36.53
CA LEU A 716 -38.40 1.31 -36.61
C LEU A 716 -37.90 0.60 -37.89
N PRO A 717 -36.85 1.11 -38.54
CA PRO A 717 -36.25 0.51 -39.73
C PRO A 717 -35.97 -0.99 -39.62
N ILE A 718 -35.42 -1.46 -38.49
CA ILE A 718 -35.14 -2.90 -38.26
C ILE A 718 -36.42 -3.75 -38.34
N LYS A 719 -37.56 -3.23 -37.88
CA LYS A 719 -38.82 -3.98 -37.92
C LYS A 719 -39.31 -4.12 -39.36
N ILE A 720 -39.15 -3.08 -40.18
CA ILE A 720 -39.57 -3.09 -41.58
C ILE A 720 -38.74 -4.11 -42.38
N THR A 721 -37.43 -4.16 -42.17
CA THR A 721 -36.56 -5.14 -42.87
C THR A 721 -36.85 -6.59 -42.49
N ASN A 722 -37.48 -6.84 -41.33
CA ASN A 722 -37.78 -8.18 -40.82
C ASN A 722 -39.24 -8.62 -41.05
N MET A 723 -40.10 -7.74 -41.57
CA MET A 723 -41.52 -8.03 -41.83
C MET A 723 -41.72 -8.55 -43.25
N SER A 724 -42.77 -9.38 -43.45
CA SER A 724 -43.15 -9.79 -44.79
C SER A 724 -43.89 -8.65 -45.51
N ASP A 725 -43.71 -8.55 -46.83
CA ASP A 725 -44.33 -7.51 -47.67
C ASP A 725 -45.84 -7.37 -47.41
N GLN A 726 -46.55 -8.49 -47.30
CA GLN A 726 -47.99 -8.48 -47.04
C GLN A 726 -48.34 -7.94 -45.65
N SER A 727 -47.57 -8.31 -44.62
CA SER A 727 -47.81 -7.82 -43.26
C SER A 727 -47.52 -6.32 -43.11
N LEU A 728 -46.53 -5.80 -43.85
CA LEU A 728 -46.21 -4.38 -43.86
C LEU A 728 -47.31 -3.59 -44.57
N LEU A 729 -47.80 -4.08 -45.70
CA LEU A 729 -48.90 -3.44 -46.44
C LEU A 729 -50.20 -3.42 -45.64
N ASP A 730 -50.51 -4.51 -44.93
CA ASP A 730 -51.65 -4.58 -44.03
C ASP A 730 -51.51 -3.61 -42.85
N LEU A 731 -50.29 -3.40 -42.34
CA LEU A 731 -50.01 -2.43 -41.29
C LEU A 731 -50.18 -0.98 -41.77
N ILE A 732 -49.69 -0.66 -42.98
CA ILE A 732 -49.92 0.65 -43.63
C ILE A 732 -51.40 0.89 -43.84
N LEU A 733 -52.12 -0.11 -44.35
CA LEU A 733 -53.55 0.01 -44.60
C LEU A 733 -54.36 0.11 -43.31
N SER A 734 -53.94 -0.54 -42.22
CA SER A 734 -54.62 -0.47 -40.92
C SER A 734 -54.31 0.79 -40.09
N SER A 735 -53.30 1.58 -40.48
CA SER A 735 -52.83 2.79 -39.77
C SER A 735 -53.92 3.82 -39.46
N SER A 736 -54.78 4.12 -40.44
CA SER A 736 -55.87 5.08 -40.31
C SER A 736 -57.06 4.63 -41.12
N ILE A 737 -58.26 5.04 -40.73
CA ILE A 737 -59.51 4.61 -41.36
C ILE A 737 -59.60 5.02 -42.84
N ASN A 738 -58.87 6.06 -43.26
CA ASN A 738 -58.83 6.58 -44.62
C ASN A 738 -57.53 6.22 -45.36
N ALA A 739 -56.63 5.40 -44.79
CA ALA A 739 -55.34 5.09 -45.43
C ALA A 739 -55.51 4.53 -46.86
N HIS A 740 -56.54 3.71 -47.09
CA HIS A 740 -56.85 3.12 -48.39
C HIS A 740 -57.22 4.14 -49.47
N THR A 741 -57.64 5.36 -49.09
CA THR A 741 -57.95 6.45 -50.03
C THR A 741 -56.67 7.08 -50.63
N LYS A 742 -55.53 6.93 -49.94
CA LYS A 742 -54.22 7.49 -50.38
C LYS A 742 -53.46 6.52 -51.30
N LYS A 743 -54.14 5.97 -52.31
CA LYS A 743 -53.61 4.90 -53.19
C LYS A 743 -52.24 5.24 -53.80
N GLU A 744 -52.08 6.47 -54.29
CA GLU A 744 -50.85 6.91 -54.95
C GLU A 744 -49.66 6.92 -53.98
N LYS A 745 -49.88 7.37 -52.74
CA LYS A 745 -48.83 7.37 -51.70
C LYS A 745 -48.45 5.94 -51.29
N ILE A 746 -49.43 5.03 -51.18
CA ILE A 746 -49.15 3.61 -50.89
C ILE A 746 -48.33 2.99 -52.03
N LEU A 747 -48.69 3.25 -53.30
CA LEU A 747 -47.93 2.78 -54.45
C LEU A 747 -46.51 3.33 -54.45
N THR A 748 -46.31 4.62 -54.14
CA THR A 748 -44.96 5.19 -54.02
C THR A 748 -44.13 4.51 -52.93
N VAL A 749 -44.70 4.24 -51.75
CA VAL A 749 -44.01 3.53 -50.66
C VAL A 749 -43.67 2.10 -51.05
N CYS A 750 -44.61 1.37 -51.67
CA CYS A 750 -44.37 0.00 -52.12
C CYS A 750 -43.30 -0.08 -53.20
N ASN A 751 -43.23 0.92 -54.09
CA ASN A 751 -42.21 1.01 -55.14
C ASN A 751 -40.84 1.36 -54.54
N LEU A 752 -40.77 2.33 -53.62
CA LEU A 752 -39.54 2.72 -52.93
C LEU A 752 -38.97 1.58 -52.07
N LEU A 753 -39.83 0.84 -51.36
CA LEU A 753 -39.44 -0.34 -50.56
C LEU A 753 -39.28 -1.61 -51.40
N ARG A 754 -39.62 -1.57 -52.70
CA ARG A 754 -39.54 -2.68 -53.66
C ARG A 754 -40.26 -3.95 -53.20
N MET A 755 -41.43 -3.78 -52.58
CA MET A 755 -42.27 -4.87 -52.11
C MET A 755 -42.72 -5.77 -53.28
N PHE A 756 -42.93 -7.06 -53.01
CA PHE A 756 -43.40 -8.06 -53.97
C PHE A 756 -42.47 -8.32 -55.17
N GLN A 757 -41.15 -8.17 -55.00
CA GLN A 757 -40.15 -8.37 -56.07
C GLN A 757 -40.14 -9.79 -56.69
N HIS A 758 -40.77 -10.78 -56.06
CA HIS A 758 -40.93 -12.14 -56.60
C HIS A 758 -41.81 -12.19 -57.87
N ILE A 759 -42.60 -11.15 -58.13
CA ILE A 759 -43.43 -11.02 -59.32
C ILE A 759 -42.62 -10.28 -60.40
N LYS A 760 -42.35 -10.95 -61.53
CA LYS A 760 -41.44 -10.45 -62.59
C LYS A 760 -41.95 -9.23 -63.36
N SER A 761 -43.27 -9.04 -63.44
CA SER A 761 -43.90 -7.95 -64.18
C SER A 761 -44.25 -6.80 -63.25
N GLU A 762 -43.88 -5.58 -63.60
CA GLU A 762 -44.27 -4.35 -62.90
C GLU A 762 -45.79 -4.19 -62.83
N LEU A 763 -46.48 -4.49 -63.93
CA LEU A 763 -47.93 -4.42 -64.02
C LEU A 763 -48.61 -5.44 -63.09
N ASP A 764 -48.06 -6.65 -62.95
CA ASP A 764 -48.62 -7.67 -62.05
C ASP A 764 -48.37 -7.35 -60.58
N ARG A 765 -47.25 -6.69 -60.24
CA ARG A 765 -46.95 -6.20 -58.88
C ARG A 765 -47.93 -5.10 -58.48
N GLU A 766 -48.07 -4.10 -59.33
CA GLU A 766 -49.00 -3.00 -59.15
C GLU A 766 -50.43 -3.52 -59.01
N SER A 767 -50.84 -4.45 -59.89
CA SER A 767 -52.14 -5.13 -59.82
C SER A 767 -52.37 -5.85 -58.48
N SER A 768 -51.36 -6.56 -57.97
CA SER A 768 -51.46 -7.26 -56.68
C SER A 768 -51.58 -6.31 -55.49
N ILE A 769 -50.88 -5.17 -55.52
CA ILE A 769 -50.99 -4.13 -54.50
C ILE A 769 -52.37 -3.47 -54.55
N LEU A 770 -52.89 -3.16 -55.74
CA LEU A 770 -54.22 -2.59 -55.95
C LEU A 770 -55.33 -3.53 -55.45
N VAL A 771 -55.18 -4.86 -55.64
CA VAL A 771 -56.11 -5.86 -55.09
C VAL A 771 -56.14 -5.82 -53.56
N ILE A 772 -54.98 -5.67 -52.92
CA ILE A 772 -54.90 -5.59 -51.45
C ILE A 772 -55.52 -4.28 -50.95
N ILE A 773 -55.26 -3.14 -51.60
CA ILE A 773 -55.87 -1.84 -51.25
C ILE A 773 -57.40 -1.88 -51.45
N GLY A 774 -57.85 -2.43 -52.58
CA GLY A 774 -59.27 -2.54 -52.90
C GLY A 774 -60.02 -3.48 -51.95
N SER A 775 -59.42 -4.64 -51.61
CA SER A 775 -60.03 -5.58 -50.66
C SER A 775 -60.14 -4.96 -49.27
N LYS A 776 -59.17 -4.14 -48.85
CA LYS A 776 -59.27 -3.38 -47.60
C LYS A 776 -60.31 -2.28 -47.63
N SER A 777 -60.50 -1.62 -48.78
CA SER A 777 -61.56 -0.62 -48.97
C SER A 777 -62.94 -1.27 -48.80
N ILE A 778 -63.12 -2.48 -49.32
CA ILE A 778 -64.33 -3.29 -49.12
C ILE A 778 -64.54 -3.61 -47.63
N ASP A 779 -63.51 -4.08 -46.92
CA ASP A 779 -63.59 -4.37 -45.48
C ASP A 779 -64.03 -3.16 -44.65
N ARG A 780 -63.69 -1.95 -45.11
CA ARG A 780 -64.03 -0.66 -44.46
C ARG A 780 -65.35 -0.05 -44.94
N ASN A 781 -66.08 -0.75 -45.82
CA ASN A 781 -67.30 -0.27 -46.49
C ASN A 781 -67.11 0.97 -47.38
N ASP A 782 -65.88 1.27 -47.82
CA ASP A 782 -65.62 2.30 -48.83
C ASP A 782 -65.69 1.69 -50.23
N TYR A 783 -66.93 1.45 -50.66
CA TYR A 783 -67.17 0.81 -51.96
C TYR A 783 -66.82 1.71 -53.14
N LYS A 784 -66.80 3.04 -52.95
CA LYS A 784 -66.48 4.00 -54.02
C LYS A 784 -65.02 3.86 -54.46
N THR A 785 -64.09 3.90 -53.51
CA THR A 785 -62.66 3.72 -53.82
C THR A 785 -62.36 2.32 -54.34
N ALA A 786 -63.05 1.29 -53.85
CA ALA A 786 -62.91 -0.08 -54.36
C ALA A 786 -63.33 -0.17 -55.84
N ILE A 787 -64.43 0.50 -56.23
CA ILE A 787 -64.91 0.55 -57.61
C ILE A 787 -63.95 1.32 -58.50
N GLU A 788 -63.48 2.50 -58.07
CA GLU A 788 -62.48 3.29 -58.81
C GLU A 788 -61.19 2.50 -59.08
N ILE A 789 -60.72 1.71 -58.10
CA ILE A 789 -59.56 0.82 -58.29
C ILE A 789 -59.88 -0.30 -59.28
N CYS A 790 -61.10 -0.84 -59.25
CA CYS A 790 -61.54 -1.87 -60.19
C CYS A 790 -61.68 -1.36 -61.62
N GLU A 791 -62.20 -0.15 -61.83
CA GLU A 791 -62.23 0.51 -63.13
C GLU A 791 -60.81 0.70 -63.67
N GLU A 792 -59.88 1.16 -62.83
CA GLU A 792 -58.47 1.31 -63.22
C GLU A 792 -57.82 -0.04 -63.61
N ILE A 793 -58.16 -1.12 -62.90
CA ILE A 793 -57.70 -2.48 -63.23
C ILE A 793 -58.24 -2.94 -64.58
N LEU A 794 -59.50 -2.61 -64.91
CA LEU A 794 -60.13 -2.95 -66.18
C LEU A 794 -59.55 -2.15 -67.34
N ASP A 795 -59.42 -0.84 -67.18
CA ASP A 795 -58.90 0.07 -68.21
C ASP A 795 -57.46 -0.26 -68.61
N ARG A 796 -56.67 -0.77 -67.66
CA ARG A 796 -55.25 -1.13 -67.85
C ARG A 796 -55.03 -2.63 -68.11
N ASP A 797 -56.11 -3.41 -68.22
CA ASP A 797 -56.08 -4.87 -68.43
C ASP A 797 -55.17 -5.63 -67.44
N LEU A 798 -55.21 -5.26 -66.16
CA LEU A 798 -54.34 -5.83 -65.12
C LEU A 798 -54.80 -7.23 -64.67
N HIS A 799 -54.22 -8.28 -65.25
CA HIS A 799 -54.68 -9.66 -65.13
C HIS A 799 -54.81 -10.19 -63.69
N GLN A 800 -53.90 -9.86 -62.77
CA GLN A 800 -53.97 -10.32 -61.37
C GLN A 800 -55.11 -9.67 -60.56
N GLY A 801 -55.72 -8.61 -61.10
CA GLY A 801 -56.79 -7.83 -60.50
C GLY A 801 -58.14 -8.54 -60.39
N TRP A 802 -58.29 -9.68 -61.08
CA TRP A 802 -59.56 -10.44 -61.15
C TRP A 802 -60.13 -10.81 -59.78
N LYS A 803 -59.27 -11.02 -58.77
CA LYS A 803 -59.71 -11.37 -57.40
C LYS A 803 -60.52 -10.24 -56.75
N LEU A 804 -60.09 -8.99 -56.93
CA LEU A 804 -60.81 -7.83 -56.43
C LEU A 804 -62.12 -7.65 -57.19
N CYS A 805 -62.07 -7.72 -58.53
CA CYS A 805 -63.26 -7.63 -59.37
C CYS A 805 -64.29 -8.70 -58.98
N TYR A 806 -63.85 -9.92 -58.66
CA TYR A 806 -64.70 -10.99 -58.14
C TYR A 806 -65.33 -10.65 -56.78
N GLN A 807 -64.52 -10.13 -55.84
CA GLN A 807 -65.02 -9.71 -54.53
C GLN A 807 -66.09 -8.61 -54.65
N ILE A 808 -65.87 -7.63 -55.54
CA ILE A 808 -66.84 -6.57 -55.82
C ILE A 808 -68.13 -7.16 -56.39
N CYS A 809 -68.07 -8.05 -57.37
CA CYS A 809 -69.26 -8.73 -57.94
C CYS A 809 -70.13 -9.47 -56.90
N LEU A 810 -69.54 -9.88 -55.78
CA LEU A 810 -70.23 -10.57 -54.68
C LEU A 810 -70.81 -9.63 -53.61
N LEU A 811 -70.58 -8.31 -53.70
CA LEU A 811 -71.02 -7.38 -52.67
C LEU A 811 -72.55 -7.28 -52.58
N PRO A 812 -73.12 -7.27 -51.36
CA PRO A 812 -74.53 -7.02 -51.16
C PRO A 812 -74.84 -5.57 -51.55
N LYS A 813 -75.74 -5.37 -52.53
CA LYS A 813 -76.20 -4.07 -53.08
C LYS A 813 -75.32 -3.40 -54.16
N ILE A 814 -74.44 -4.16 -54.83
CA ILE A 814 -73.70 -3.64 -56.00
C ILE A 814 -74.61 -3.05 -57.09
N ASP A 815 -75.82 -3.60 -57.25
CA ASP A 815 -76.82 -3.16 -58.23
C ASP A 815 -77.26 -1.69 -58.04
N SER A 816 -76.92 -1.05 -56.89
CA SER A 816 -77.18 0.36 -56.60
C SER A 816 -75.97 1.29 -56.79
N LEU A 817 -74.77 0.72 -56.95
CA LEU A 817 -73.50 1.44 -56.99
C LEU A 817 -72.90 1.50 -58.40
N ILE A 818 -73.23 0.54 -59.27
CA ILE A 818 -72.65 0.36 -60.61
C ILE A 818 -73.79 0.08 -61.60
N THR A 819 -73.65 0.51 -62.86
CA THR A 819 -74.64 0.19 -63.91
C THR A 819 -74.63 -1.30 -64.28
N SER A 820 -75.72 -1.79 -64.87
CA SER A 820 -75.79 -3.20 -65.30
C SER A 820 -74.74 -3.57 -66.35
N ASP A 821 -74.31 -2.60 -67.17
CA ASP A 821 -73.33 -2.81 -68.24
C ASP A 821 -71.90 -2.87 -67.69
N GLU A 822 -71.55 -1.98 -66.76
CA GLU A 822 -70.27 -2.03 -66.01
C GLU A 822 -70.15 -3.32 -65.17
N HIS A 823 -71.25 -3.78 -64.55
CA HIS A 823 -71.27 -5.03 -63.80
C HIS A 823 -71.07 -6.27 -64.71
N LEU A 824 -71.63 -6.26 -65.93
CA LEU A 824 -71.36 -7.30 -66.92
C LEU A 824 -69.92 -7.26 -67.43
N HIS A 825 -69.35 -6.06 -67.59
CA HIS A 825 -67.95 -5.87 -67.99
C HIS A 825 -66.97 -6.42 -66.95
N LEU A 826 -67.20 -6.11 -65.66
CA LEU A 826 -66.47 -6.69 -64.52
C LEU A 826 -66.51 -8.22 -64.53
N ILE A 827 -67.70 -8.81 -64.70
CA ILE A 827 -67.83 -10.28 -64.70
C ILE A 827 -67.15 -10.90 -65.92
N SER A 828 -67.24 -10.25 -67.08
CA SER A 828 -66.53 -10.66 -68.29
C SER A 828 -65.01 -10.72 -68.03
N PHE A 829 -64.45 -9.68 -67.43
CA PHE A 829 -63.03 -9.62 -67.09
C PHE A 829 -62.61 -10.68 -66.06
N VAL A 830 -63.45 -10.94 -65.05
CA VAL A 830 -63.16 -12.01 -64.08
C VAL A 830 -63.17 -13.38 -64.77
N LEU A 831 -64.10 -13.63 -65.69
CA LEU A 831 -64.17 -14.91 -66.43
C LEU A 831 -62.99 -15.12 -67.38
N THR A 832 -62.41 -14.05 -67.94
CA THR A 832 -61.25 -14.16 -68.82
C THR A 832 -59.96 -14.45 -68.06
N HIS A 833 -59.83 -13.98 -66.82
CA HIS A 833 -58.58 -14.05 -66.05
C HIS A 833 -58.60 -15.00 -64.83
N CYS A 834 -59.75 -15.56 -64.45
CA CYS A 834 -59.86 -16.54 -63.36
C CYS A 834 -59.16 -17.86 -63.73
N PRO A 835 -58.38 -18.49 -62.83
CA PRO A 835 -57.75 -19.79 -63.09
C PRO A 835 -58.79 -20.88 -63.31
N THR A 836 -58.63 -21.66 -64.38
CA THR A 836 -59.59 -22.69 -64.84
C THR A 836 -59.83 -23.82 -63.84
N ASN A 837 -59.05 -23.90 -62.77
CA ASN A 837 -59.12 -24.97 -61.77
C ASN A 837 -60.22 -24.74 -60.69
N ASP A 838 -60.72 -23.51 -60.50
CA ASP A 838 -61.71 -23.21 -59.45
C ASP A 838 -63.17 -23.25 -59.98
N ILE A 839 -63.75 -24.45 -60.03
CA ILE A 839 -65.10 -24.71 -60.55
C ILE A 839 -66.19 -23.92 -59.78
N ALA A 840 -66.03 -23.75 -58.47
CA ALA A 840 -67.00 -23.05 -57.62
C ALA A 840 -67.10 -21.55 -57.96
N MET A 841 -65.97 -20.90 -58.26
CA MET A 841 -65.91 -19.48 -58.66
C MET A 841 -66.67 -19.25 -59.98
N HIS A 842 -66.40 -20.10 -60.97
CA HIS A 842 -67.03 -20.05 -62.30
C HIS A 842 -68.54 -20.27 -62.23
N TYR A 843 -69.00 -21.20 -61.37
CA TYR A 843 -70.42 -21.43 -61.15
C TYR A 843 -71.12 -20.21 -60.54
N ASN A 844 -70.49 -19.55 -59.56
CA ASN A 844 -71.02 -18.33 -58.95
C ASN A 844 -71.12 -17.18 -59.95
N LEU A 845 -70.10 -16.99 -60.80
CA LEU A 845 -70.09 -15.97 -61.87
C LEU A 845 -71.20 -16.21 -62.90
N LEU A 846 -71.39 -17.47 -63.34
CA LEU A 846 -72.47 -17.83 -64.26
C LEU A 846 -73.87 -17.56 -63.67
N ARG A 847 -74.04 -17.79 -62.36
CA ARG A 847 -75.28 -17.46 -61.64
C ARG A 847 -75.50 -15.94 -61.60
N LEU A 848 -74.47 -15.15 -61.33
CA LEU A 848 -74.52 -13.68 -61.33
C LEU A 848 -74.87 -13.14 -62.73
N ILE A 849 -74.26 -13.64 -63.80
CA ILE A 849 -74.59 -13.25 -65.19
C ILE A 849 -76.06 -13.50 -65.48
N ARG A 850 -76.60 -14.66 -65.09
CA ARG A 850 -78.04 -14.95 -65.30
C ARG A 850 -78.93 -13.99 -64.53
N LYS A 851 -78.56 -13.63 -63.30
CA LYS A 851 -79.28 -12.66 -62.47
C LYS A 851 -79.27 -11.26 -63.10
N ILE A 852 -78.11 -10.78 -63.55
CA ILE A 852 -77.96 -9.44 -64.14
C ILE A 852 -78.61 -9.37 -65.53
N LYS A 853 -78.47 -10.39 -66.38
CA LYS A 853 -79.20 -10.44 -67.67
C LYS A 853 -80.71 -10.40 -67.47
N LYS A 854 -81.22 -11.00 -66.39
CA LYS A 854 -82.64 -10.90 -66.04
C LYS A 854 -83.02 -9.48 -65.60
N ILE A 855 -82.23 -8.85 -64.73
CA ILE A 855 -82.44 -7.46 -64.30
C ILE A 855 -82.36 -6.47 -65.48
N HIS A 856 -81.38 -6.62 -66.37
CA HIS A 856 -81.24 -5.80 -67.59
C HIS A 856 -82.43 -6.00 -68.55
N TYR A 857 -82.92 -7.25 -68.70
CA TYR A 857 -84.11 -7.55 -69.49
C TYR A 857 -85.40 -6.96 -68.88
N ASP A 858 -85.50 -6.97 -67.55
CA ASP A 858 -86.63 -6.40 -66.82
C ASP A 858 -86.62 -4.85 -66.88
N LEU A 859 -85.46 -4.20 -66.76
CA LEU A 859 -85.28 -2.74 -66.95
C LEU A 859 -85.57 -2.28 -68.40
N GLN A 860 -85.15 -3.05 -69.41
CA GLN A 860 -85.52 -2.80 -70.81
C GLN A 860 -87.02 -2.98 -71.08
N ARG A 861 -87.73 -3.79 -70.27
CA ARG A 861 -89.19 -3.92 -70.32
C ARG A 861 -89.90 -2.78 -69.62
N GLU A 862 -89.42 -2.32 -68.46
CA GLU A 862 -90.03 -1.20 -67.73
C GLU A 862 -89.96 0.12 -68.51
N GLN A 863 -88.85 0.42 -69.21
CA GLN A 863 -88.77 1.58 -70.11
C GLN A 863 -89.77 1.52 -71.28
N LYS A 864 -90.28 0.34 -71.64
CA LYS A 864 -91.23 0.15 -72.76
C LYS A 864 -92.71 0.13 -72.35
N ILE A 865 -93.04 0.16 -71.06
CA ILE A 865 -94.43 0.03 -70.55
C ILE A 865 -95.07 1.39 -70.18
N TYR A 866 -94.35 2.51 -70.24
CA TYR A 866 -94.88 3.85 -69.89
C TYR A 866 -94.93 4.86 -71.05
N ILE A 867 -95.63 4.54 -72.15
CA ILE A 867 -96.09 5.50 -73.19
C ILE A 867 -97.38 4.90 -73.77
N ASN A 868 -98.63 5.34 -73.58
CA ASN A 868 -99.23 6.66 -73.78
C ASN A 868 -100.74 6.56 -73.37
N PHE A 869 -101.32 7.56 -72.69
CA PHE A 869 -102.70 8.03 -72.96
C PHE A 869 -102.92 9.47 -72.47
N HIS A 870 -102.85 10.37 -73.45
CA HIS A 870 -103.57 11.63 -73.66
C HIS A 870 -104.25 12.42 -72.52
N GLN A 871 -103.79 13.68 -72.45
CA GLN A 871 -104.52 14.94 -72.67
C GLN A 871 -105.23 15.69 -71.53
N SER A 872 -104.78 16.95 -71.42
CA SER A 872 -105.53 18.20 -71.18
C SER A 872 -105.97 18.45 -69.73
N ARG A 873 -105.80 19.61 -69.11
CA ARG A 873 -105.30 20.95 -69.47
C ARG A 873 -105.10 21.72 -68.13
N PRO A 874 -104.69 23.01 -68.11
CA PRO A 874 -103.74 23.57 -67.16
C PRO A 874 -104.40 24.25 -65.94
N ILE A 875 -103.60 24.76 -64.97
CA ILE A 875 -103.71 26.11 -64.36
C ILE A 875 -102.85 26.27 -63.07
N SER A 876 -102.20 27.44 -62.97
CA SER A 876 -101.67 28.19 -61.80
C SER A 876 -100.49 27.61 -61.01
N LYS A 877 -99.33 28.28 -60.98
CA LYS A 877 -98.96 29.47 -60.17
C LYS A 877 -99.07 29.28 -58.65
N LYS A 878 -97.91 29.20 -57.99
CA LYS A 878 -97.47 29.95 -56.79
C LYS A 878 -96.17 29.25 -56.29
N THR A 879 -94.99 29.86 -56.41
CA THR A 879 -94.36 30.74 -55.40
C THR A 879 -94.53 30.23 -53.98
N VAL A 880 -93.43 29.97 -53.27
CA VAL A 880 -92.91 30.85 -52.20
C VAL A 880 -91.70 30.18 -51.55
N ASP A 881 -90.66 31.01 -51.40
CA ASP A 881 -89.44 30.82 -50.63
C ASP A 881 -89.67 30.55 -49.14
N GLY A 882 -88.65 30.01 -48.49
CA GLY A 882 -88.51 29.91 -47.04
C GLY A 882 -87.18 29.27 -46.68
#